data_AF-A0A951ACY0-F1
#
_entry.id   AF-A0A951ACY0-F1
#
_cell.length_a   1.000
_cell.length_b   1.000
_cell.length_c   1.000
_cell.angle_alpha   90.00
_cell.angle_beta   90.00
_cell.angle_gamma   90.00
#
_symmetry.space_group_name_H-M   'P 1'
#
loop_
_entity.id
_entity.type
_entity.pdbx_description
1 polymer ?
#
loop_
_entity_poly.entity_id
_entity_poly.type
_entity_poly.pdbx_seq_one_letter_code
_entity_poly.pdbx_strand_id
1 'polypeptide(L)'
;VSGAHRINEVVMVDQSPLARTPRSTPILYLGLYDRVRELFAAQPEAMSQGLTASAFSFNSGSGRCERCSGTGFEKIEMQFLSDLYVRCAECEGKRFQPHVLKIKLHGKSIHDVLEVTVSEAIQFFAQVGEQKTLSEPLDVLDQVGLGYLRLGQPLNTLSGGESQRLKLVRHLAEKSVVAGVSPAKKNGAAETAASTEKKRGNLFIFDEPTTGLHFDDVAMLLQVFQRLVDAGHSLIVIEHNLEVIKCADWIVDLGPEGGDDGGEVVGAGTPEQIAKIDSSHTGNFLRRVLGTKRTNASRRFNIIDDEELARAAEKPPRYRFNGTNHAIRIHGAREHNLKNIDVKIPRNQMVVITGLSGSGKSTLAFDILFAEGQRRFLDSMSPYARQFIEQLEKPDVDLVTGLPPSVAIEQRVTRGGGKSTVATVTEVYHFLRLLFAKTGVQFCPDCDLPVEKQNLAAIVRQLEAAAKRGLIKVLAPVVKARKGFHTDVARWAERQGFDTLFVDGRFVPIAQFRRLERFKEHTIAVVAGVIDAKRITKAGNLAQRALEIGRGTAQLLDSKNRLTIVSTEMSCPNCGCAFEELDPRLFSFNSPHGACKQCGGFGEIWDQEFQTGAEDNSDSVLENELAAEHESEWIDANEAQECPSCHGSRLNAVARHVRLQGQTIDQFTNLSASEAAHQIDKLKFHGTHQTVAADLIPEIRQRLRFMENVGLGYLALGRSAKTLSGGEAQRIRLAAQLGSNLRGVLYVLDEPTIGLHSRDNLRLLDTLSALREKGNSLVVVEHDDETMRRADHIVDLGPRAGIHGGEVVATGTLRDIEHAKNSETGRCLKTPLCHPTRESRRSLGTVENWIQVRGARANNLKDVDVRFPIGRLCVITGISGSGKSTLMHEILLPAVIEQLENKKRKGDGDLFKLVSGTEEIEAVYEVDQSPIGKTSRSTPGTYIKVFDEIRNLYAQLPVSRVRGYSASRFSFNAEGGRCETCKGQGAIKLEMNFLPEALVPCEDCGGSRYNPQTLEVLYNEKSIGDVMEMTIEEAAEFFNAHLKIARPLSLLVETGLGYLKLGQPSPTLSGGEAQRLKLVTQLKRGVARAENERIRKMRKPGSTLYLLEEPTIGLHMADVDLLLKVLHRLVDEGNTIVVIEHNLSVIAEADYIVDLGPEAGADGGRIVAVGTPEQIVKNKTSRTAPFLRKVLNRSIAR
;
A
#
# COMPACT_ATOMS: atom_id res chain seq x y z
N VAL A 1 -19.25 -43.13 -15.29
CA VAL A 1 -17.92 -43.76 -15.16
C VAL A 1 -18.09 -45.27 -15.02
N SER A 2 -17.69 -46.04 -16.03
CA SER A 2 -17.63 -47.51 -15.92
C SER A 2 -16.42 -47.92 -15.07
N GLY A 3 -16.51 -49.02 -14.31
CA GLY A 3 -15.40 -49.50 -13.47
C GLY A 3 -15.28 -48.85 -12.08
N ALA A 4 -16.05 -47.80 -11.76
CA ALA A 4 -16.03 -47.13 -10.46
C ALA A 4 -16.34 -48.06 -9.27
N HIS A 5 -17.13 -49.13 -9.49
CA HIS A 5 -17.41 -50.17 -8.48
C HIS A 5 -16.15 -50.93 -7.99
N ARG A 6 -15.01 -50.80 -8.67
CA ARG A 6 -13.74 -51.42 -8.30
C ARG A 6 -12.88 -50.55 -7.38
N ILE A 7 -13.24 -49.27 -7.24
CA ILE A 7 -12.57 -48.30 -6.37
C ILE A 7 -13.28 -48.31 -5.02
N ASN A 8 -12.51 -48.35 -3.93
CA ASN A 8 -13.04 -48.30 -2.57
C ASN A 8 -13.34 -46.87 -2.12
N GLU A 9 -12.34 -45.98 -2.21
CA GLU A 9 -12.45 -44.57 -1.84
C GLU A 9 -11.65 -43.71 -2.85
N VAL A 10 -12.06 -42.46 -3.04
CA VAL A 10 -11.30 -41.45 -3.80
C VAL A 10 -10.69 -40.46 -2.82
N VAL A 11 -9.37 -40.33 -2.84
CA VAL A 11 -8.60 -39.45 -1.95
C VAL A 11 -7.91 -38.37 -2.79
N MET A 12 -8.32 -37.12 -2.62
CA MET A 12 -7.67 -35.97 -3.24
C MET A 12 -6.55 -35.46 -2.33
N VAL A 13 -5.31 -35.41 -2.84
CA VAL A 13 -4.14 -34.96 -2.09
C VAL A 13 -3.63 -33.65 -2.70
N ASP A 14 -4.14 -32.54 -2.18
CA ASP A 14 -3.80 -31.18 -2.63
C ASP A 14 -2.65 -30.56 -1.80
N GLN A 15 -2.16 -29.39 -2.24
CA GLN A 15 -1.14 -28.63 -1.51
C GLN A 15 -1.69 -27.77 -0.35
N SER A 16 -2.98 -27.91 -0.03
CA SER A 16 -3.60 -27.07 1.01
C SER A 16 -2.91 -27.27 2.37
N PRO A 17 -2.69 -26.20 3.16
CA PRO A 17 -2.01 -26.32 4.44
C PRO A 17 -2.80 -27.23 5.39
N LEU A 18 -2.13 -28.27 5.92
CA LEU A 18 -2.71 -29.27 6.82
C LEU A 18 -3.31 -28.66 8.09
N ALA A 19 -2.73 -27.55 8.57
CA ALA A 19 -3.21 -26.85 9.74
C ALA A 19 -2.95 -25.36 9.63
N ARG A 20 -3.94 -24.56 10.03
CA ARG A 20 -3.83 -23.09 10.12
C ARG A 20 -3.24 -22.60 11.45
N THR A 21 -2.90 -23.53 12.35
CA THR A 21 -2.44 -23.19 13.70
C THR A 21 -1.01 -23.67 13.92
N PRO A 22 -0.17 -22.90 14.64
CA PRO A 22 1.19 -23.32 14.96
C PRO A 22 1.25 -24.43 16.03
N ARG A 23 0.09 -24.91 16.50
CA ARG A 23 -0.02 -25.96 17.52
C ARG A 23 -0.01 -27.37 16.93
N SER A 24 -0.34 -27.51 15.64
CA SER A 24 -0.24 -28.80 14.96
C SER A 24 1.23 -29.07 14.65
N THR A 25 1.71 -30.27 14.97
CA THR A 25 3.11 -30.69 14.78
C THR A 25 3.14 -32.13 14.24
N PRO A 26 4.25 -32.61 13.64
CA PRO A 26 4.35 -33.98 13.12
C PRO A 26 3.98 -35.05 14.17
N ILE A 27 4.44 -34.91 15.41
CA ILE A 27 4.16 -35.89 16.47
C ILE A 27 2.68 -35.92 16.90
N LEU A 28 2.00 -34.77 16.84
CA LEU A 28 0.55 -34.69 17.08
C LEU A 28 -0.25 -35.24 15.91
N TYR A 29 0.22 -35.00 14.68
CA TYR A 29 -0.43 -35.49 13.47
C TYR A 29 -0.49 -37.02 13.43
N LEU A 30 0.59 -37.68 13.87
CA LEU A 30 0.66 -39.13 14.01
C LEU A 30 -0.02 -39.69 15.27
N GLY A 31 -0.53 -38.82 16.17
CA GLY A 31 -1.15 -39.26 17.42
C GLY A 31 -0.18 -39.84 18.47
N LEU A 32 1.13 -39.63 18.30
CA LEU A 32 2.17 -40.24 19.15
C LEU A 32 2.48 -39.42 20.40
N TYR A 33 2.03 -38.16 20.44
CA TYR A 33 2.40 -37.21 21.50
C TYR A 33 1.94 -37.66 22.90
N ASP A 34 0.81 -38.36 23.00
CA ASP A 34 0.25 -38.81 24.28
C ASP A 34 1.19 -39.78 25.00
N ARG A 35 1.77 -40.72 24.24
CA ARG A 35 2.73 -41.69 24.78
C ARG A 35 4.00 -41.00 25.28
N VAL A 36 4.50 -40.00 24.56
CA VAL A 36 5.67 -39.22 25.01
C VAL A 36 5.39 -38.51 26.33
N ARG A 37 4.19 -37.94 26.51
CA ARG A 37 3.81 -37.29 27.78
C ARG A 37 3.74 -38.26 28.95
N GLU A 38 3.29 -39.49 28.72
CA GLU A 38 3.25 -40.54 29.74
C GLU A 38 4.66 -40.93 30.21
N LEU A 39 5.63 -41.04 29.30
CA LEU A 39 7.02 -41.38 29.64
C LEU A 39 7.67 -40.35 30.57
N PHE A 40 7.39 -39.06 30.37
CA PHE A 40 7.87 -37.99 31.23
C PHE A 40 7.14 -37.96 32.59
N ALA A 41 5.84 -38.25 32.61
CA ALA A 41 5.08 -38.36 33.86
C ALA A 41 5.50 -39.56 34.72
N ALA A 42 6.02 -40.63 34.10
CA ALA A 42 6.51 -41.82 34.78
C ALA A 42 7.91 -41.64 35.42
N GLN A 43 8.57 -40.49 35.23
CA GLN A 43 9.87 -40.25 35.85
C GLN A 43 9.75 -40.08 37.38
N PRO A 44 10.67 -40.64 38.20
CA PRO A 44 10.60 -40.53 39.66
C PRO A 44 10.50 -39.07 40.16
N GLU A 45 11.22 -38.17 39.49
CA GLU A 45 11.22 -36.74 39.76
C GLU A 45 9.86 -36.09 39.50
N ALA A 46 9.16 -36.48 38.42
CA ALA A 46 7.84 -35.98 38.08
C ALA A 46 6.77 -36.48 39.06
N MET A 47 6.85 -37.76 39.44
CA MET A 47 5.93 -38.37 40.41
C MET A 47 6.05 -37.72 41.80
N SER A 48 7.28 -37.41 42.23
CA SER A 48 7.53 -36.73 43.51
C SER A 48 6.94 -35.31 43.57
N GLN A 49 6.77 -34.66 42.42
CA GLN A 49 6.21 -33.32 42.28
C GLN A 49 4.71 -33.33 41.93
N GLY A 50 4.07 -34.50 41.85
CA GLY A 50 2.67 -34.65 41.48
C GLY A 50 2.35 -34.26 40.03
N LEU A 51 3.34 -34.24 39.14
CA LEU A 51 3.16 -33.87 37.74
C LEU A 51 2.58 -35.05 36.94
N THR A 52 1.38 -34.87 36.39
CA THR A 52 0.73 -35.85 35.52
C THR A 52 1.10 -35.63 34.04
N ALA A 53 0.76 -36.55 33.15
CA ALA A 53 0.96 -36.40 31.70
C ALA A 53 0.33 -35.12 31.11
N SER A 54 -0.64 -34.52 31.79
CA SER A 54 -1.21 -33.23 31.42
C SER A 54 -0.23 -32.06 31.57
N ALA A 55 0.71 -32.11 32.53
CA ALA A 55 1.71 -31.07 32.71
C ALA A 55 2.71 -30.99 31.55
N PHE A 56 2.95 -32.10 30.85
CA PHE A 56 3.87 -32.20 29.72
C PHE A 56 3.20 -31.92 28.35
N SER A 57 2.01 -31.33 28.33
CA SER A 57 1.30 -30.93 27.11
C SER A 57 1.43 -29.42 26.85
N PHE A 58 1.87 -29.04 25.65
CA PHE A 58 1.86 -27.63 25.24
C PHE A 58 0.46 -27.16 24.79
N ASN A 59 -0.47 -28.07 24.52
CA ASN A 59 -1.84 -27.74 24.10
C ASN A 59 -2.79 -27.51 25.28
N SER A 60 -2.50 -28.13 26.43
CA SER A 60 -3.38 -28.20 27.60
C SER A 60 -2.57 -28.51 28.85
N GLY A 61 -3.04 -28.14 30.04
CA GLY A 61 -2.40 -28.48 31.31
C GLY A 61 -1.63 -27.34 31.96
N SER A 62 -1.19 -27.57 33.21
CA SER A 62 -0.56 -26.58 34.09
C SER A 62 0.90 -26.29 33.78
N GLY A 63 1.53 -27.11 32.95
CA GLY A 63 2.97 -27.02 32.68
C GLY A 63 3.38 -26.21 31.44
N ARG A 64 2.41 -25.73 30.65
CA ARG A 64 2.69 -24.88 29.49
C ARG A 64 3.00 -23.44 29.90
N CYS A 65 3.79 -22.74 29.10
CA CYS A 65 4.05 -21.31 29.29
C CYS A 65 2.73 -20.52 29.26
N GLU A 66 2.52 -19.66 30.26
CA GLU A 66 1.26 -18.93 30.45
C GLU A 66 1.12 -17.78 29.47
N ARG A 67 2.22 -17.06 29.19
CA ARG A 67 2.23 -15.92 28.27
C ARG A 67 1.87 -16.30 26.83
N CYS A 68 2.52 -17.33 26.27
CA CYS A 68 2.22 -17.78 24.91
C CYS A 68 1.15 -18.88 24.83
N SER A 69 0.64 -19.36 25.98
CA SER A 69 -0.30 -20.49 26.02
C SER A 69 0.21 -21.70 25.22
N GLY A 70 1.51 -21.99 25.34
CA GLY A 70 2.19 -23.14 24.72
C GLY A 70 2.46 -23.03 23.20
N THR A 71 2.27 -21.87 22.57
CA THR A 71 2.63 -21.67 21.15
C THR A 71 4.14 -21.48 20.94
N GLY A 72 4.88 -21.00 21.95
CA GLY A 72 6.30 -20.63 21.84
C GLY A 72 6.54 -19.27 21.17
N PHE A 73 5.53 -18.72 20.49
CA PHE A 73 5.60 -17.45 19.75
C PHE A 73 4.40 -16.55 20.05
N GLU A 74 4.64 -15.24 20.05
CA GLU A 74 3.64 -14.18 20.10
C GLU A 74 3.34 -13.69 18.69
N LYS A 75 2.05 -13.68 18.34
CA LYS A 75 1.57 -13.18 17.06
C LYS A 75 1.35 -11.67 17.18
N ILE A 76 2.07 -10.90 16.40
CA ILE A 76 1.84 -9.46 16.19
C ILE A 76 1.04 -9.34 14.90
N GLU A 77 -0.20 -8.87 15.00
CA GLU A 77 -1.02 -8.65 13.82
C GLU A 77 -0.52 -7.44 13.04
N MET A 78 -0.15 -7.69 11.78
CA MET A 78 0.28 -6.68 10.84
C MET A 78 -0.88 -6.46 9.86
N GLN A 79 -1.44 -5.25 9.82
CA GLN A 79 -2.69 -4.99 9.08
C GLN A 79 -2.56 -5.19 7.56
N PHE A 80 -1.35 -5.02 7.00
CA PHE A 80 -1.07 -5.05 5.56
C PHE A 80 0.05 -6.01 5.15
N LEU A 81 0.58 -6.81 6.09
CA LEU A 81 1.63 -7.80 5.87
C LEU A 81 1.29 -9.09 6.63
N SER A 82 2.01 -10.17 6.33
CA SER A 82 1.90 -11.40 7.12
C SER A 82 2.22 -11.13 8.59
N ASP A 83 1.38 -11.66 9.47
CA ASP A 83 1.52 -11.50 10.92
C ASP A 83 2.94 -11.89 11.38
N LEU A 84 3.53 -11.05 12.24
CA LEU A 84 4.90 -11.24 12.68
C LEU A 84 4.91 -12.12 13.94
N TYR A 85 5.57 -13.27 13.87
CA TYR A 85 5.66 -14.22 14.98
C TYR A 85 7.00 -14.05 15.71
N VAL A 86 7.00 -13.36 16.84
CA VAL A 86 8.19 -13.18 17.69
C VAL A 86 8.26 -14.27 18.74
N ARG A 87 9.47 -14.68 19.13
CA ARG A 87 9.63 -15.66 20.22
C ARG A 87 9.02 -15.12 21.50
N CYS A 88 8.30 -15.97 22.22
CA CYS A 88 7.73 -15.57 23.50
C CYS A 88 8.85 -15.20 24.47
N ALA A 89 8.80 -13.98 25.02
CA ALA A 89 9.88 -13.50 25.89
C ALA A 89 9.90 -14.15 27.29
N GLU A 90 8.85 -14.91 27.66
CA GLU A 90 8.83 -15.64 28.95
C GLU A 90 9.43 -17.05 28.84
N CYS A 91 9.13 -17.79 27.78
CA CYS A 91 9.65 -19.15 27.59
C CYS A 91 10.77 -19.26 26.54
N GLU A 92 11.11 -18.17 25.86
CA GLU A 92 12.14 -18.11 24.81
C GLU A 92 11.89 -19.10 23.65
N GLY A 93 10.64 -19.47 23.41
CA GLY A 93 10.27 -20.49 22.43
C GLY A 93 10.14 -21.92 22.96
N LYS A 94 10.48 -22.17 24.24
CA LYS A 94 10.49 -23.52 24.85
C LYS A 94 9.10 -24.08 25.18
N ARG A 95 8.03 -23.27 25.08
CA ARG A 95 6.60 -23.65 25.22
C ARG A 95 6.15 -24.13 26.62
N PHE A 96 7.07 -24.46 27.53
CA PHE A 96 6.79 -25.00 28.87
C PHE A 96 7.32 -24.10 29.98
N GLN A 97 6.82 -24.29 31.20
CA GLN A 97 7.31 -23.64 32.40
C GLN A 97 8.64 -24.25 32.88
N PRO A 98 9.49 -23.47 33.59
CA PRO A 98 10.80 -23.94 34.03
C PRO A 98 10.79 -25.23 34.88
N HIS A 99 9.75 -25.46 35.69
CA HIS A 99 9.67 -26.64 36.55
C HIS A 99 9.44 -27.95 35.76
N VAL A 100 8.71 -27.88 34.64
CA VAL A 100 8.50 -29.01 33.72
C VAL A 100 9.77 -29.36 32.95
N LEU A 101 10.52 -28.35 32.53
CA LEU A 101 11.76 -28.52 31.76
C LEU A 101 12.89 -29.17 32.58
N LYS A 102 12.79 -29.19 33.91
CA LYS A 102 13.75 -29.86 34.79
C LYS A 102 13.65 -31.38 34.74
N ILE A 103 12.48 -31.92 34.40
CA ILE A 103 12.26 -33.37 34.30
C ILE A 103 12.91 -33.86 33.01
N LYS A 104 13.78 -34.87 33.12
CA LYS A 104 14.54 -35.41 32.00
C LYS A 104 14.25 -36.89 31.78
N LEU A 105 14.13 -37.28 30.52
CA LEU A 105 14.11 -38.66 30.06
C LEU A 105 15.42 -38.92 29.32
N HIS A 106 16.26 -39.83 29.83
CA HIS A 106 17.59 -40.10 29.26
C HIS A 106 18.42 -38.83 28.97
N GLY A 107 18.40 -37.86 29.88
CA GLY A 107 19.16 -36.61 29.79
C GLY A 107 18.52 -35.48 28.97
N LYS A 108 17.40 -35.73 28.28
CA LYS A 108 16.66 -34.74 27.48
C LYS A 108 15.36 -34.30 28.17
N SER A 109 15.05 -33.01 28.14
CA SER A 109 13.75 -32.48 28.59
C SER A 109 12.66 -32.71 27.52
N ILE A 110 11.39 -32.50 27.89
CA ILE A 110 10.26 -32.57 26.94
C ILE A 110 10.44 -31.62 25.74
N HIS A 111 11.07 -30.46 25.94
CA HIS A 111 11.38 -29.53 24.85
C HIS A 111 12.50 -30.07 23.96
N ASP A 112 13.56 -30.61 24.55
CA ASP A 112 14.69 -31.16 23.79
C ASP A 112 14.24 -32.34 22.91
N VAL A 113 13.30 -33.16 23.39
CA VAL A 113 12.70 -34.25 22.59
C VAL A 113 11.85 -33.71 21.43
N LEU A 114 11.21 -32.55 21.58
CA LEU A 114 10.44 -31.94 20.49
C LEU A 114 11.34 -31.22 19.45
N GLU A 115 12.59 -30.91 19.80
CA GLU A 115 13.55 -30.25 18.90
C GLU A 115 14.40 -31.22 18.08
N VAL A 116 14.43 -32.52 18.43
CA VAL A 116 15.13 -33.52 17.60
C VAL A 116 14.40 -33.74 16.28
N THR A 117 15.17 -34.09 15.25
CA THR A 117 14.63 -34.51 13.95
C THR A 117 13.93 -35.87 14.07
N VAL A 118 13.07 -36.20 13.11
CA VAL A 118 12.39 -37.50 13.07
C VAL A 118 13.41 -38.65 13.03
N SER A 119 14.45 -38.56 12.21
CA SER A 119 15.48 -39.62 12.11
C SER A 119 16.22 -39.83 13.44
N GLU A 120 16.54 -38.74 14.16
CA GLU A 120 17.13 -38.80 15.50
C GLU A 120 16.14 -39.33 16.55
N ALA A 121 14.85 -38.99 16.43
CA ALA A 121 13.80 -39.45 17.33
C ALA A 121 13.62 -40.96 17.27
N ILE A 122 13.69 -41.56 16.08
CA ILE A 122 13.60 -43.02 15.88
C ILE A 122 14.71 -43.72 16.68
N GLN A 123 15.94 -43.23 16.57
CA GLN A 123 17.08 -43.79 17.33
C GLN A 123 16.91 -43.56 18.84
N PHE A 124 16.48 -42.36 19.25
CA PHE A 124 16.27 -42.02 20.65
C PHE A 124 15.20 -42.90 21.31
N PHE A 125 14.02 -43.06 20.70
CA PHE A 125 12.95 -43.86 21.28
C PHE A 125 13.26 -45.37 21.25
N ALA A 126 14.06 -45.85 20.29
CA ALA A 126 14.56 -47.22 20.31
C ALA A 126 15.46 -47.46 21.53
N GLN A 127 16.33 -46.51 21.88
CA GLN A 127 17.20 -46.59 23.07
C GLN A 127 16.42 -46.52 24.40
N VAL A 128 15.30 -45.80 24.42
CA VAL A 128 14.40 -45.69 25.58
C VAL A 128 13.50 -46.94 25.73
N GLY A 129 13.53 -47.88 24.77
CA GLY A 129 12.74 -49.12 24.81
C GLY A 129 11.35 -49.01 24.17
N GLU A 130 11.05 -47.93 23.45
CA GLU A 130 9.76 -47.65 22.79
C GLU A 130 9.85 -47.87 21.27
N GLN A 131 10.42 -49.00 20.87
CA GLN A 131 10.66 -49.31 19.45
C GLN A 131 9.34 -49.48 18.67
N LYS A 132 8.40 -50.29 19.18
CA LYS A 132 7.14 -50.61 18.49
C LYS A 132 6.10 -49.48 18.52
N THR A 133 6.11 -48.68 19.59
CA THR A 133 5.07 -47.68 19.90
C THR A 133 5.39 -46.30 19.36
N LEU A 134 6.68 -45.93 19.29
CA LEU A 134 7.12 -44.61 18.84
C LEU A 134 8.07 -44.68 17.64
N SER A 135 9.04 -45.59 17.64
CA SER A 135 10.09 -45.61 16.60
C SER A 135 9.57 -46.11 15.25
N GLU A 136 8.88 -47.26 15.21
CA GLU A 136 8.29 -47.82 13.98
C GLU A 136 7.25 -46.90 13.33
N PRO A 137 6.33 -46.24 14.07
CA PRO A 137 5.41 -45.26 13.48
C PRO A 137 6.10 -44.00 12.92
N LEU A 138 7.20 -43.56 13.53
CA LEU A 138 7.98 -42.41 13.04
C LEU A 138 8.77 -42.72 11.78
N ASP A 139 9.16 -43.97 11.55
CA ASP A 139 9.90 -44.41 10.37
C ASP A 139 9.16 -44.11 9.06
N VAL A 140 7.82 -44.10 9.07
CA VAL A 140 7.01 -43.76 7.89
C VAL A 140 7.26 -42.33 7.41
N LEU A 141 7.57 -41.39 8.31
CA LEU A 141 7.93 -40.01 7.94
C LEU A 141 9.31 -39.96 7.26
N ASP A 142 10.27 -40.73 7.76
CA ASP A 142 11.62 -40.82 7.17
C ASP A 142 11.56 -41.42 5.76
N GLN A 143 10.75 -42.46 5.58
CA GLN A 143 10.54 -43.14 4.29
C GLN A 143 9.90 -42.27 3.20
N VAL A 144 9.12 -41.24 3.58
CA VAL A 144 8.58 -40.26 2.63
C VAL A 144 9.51 -39.04 2.47
N GLY A 145 10.73 -39.09 3.00
CA GLY A 145 11.73 -38.02 2.88
C GLY A 145 11.52 -36.86 3.86
N LEU A 146 10.78 -37.06 4.96
CA LEU A 146 10.52 -36.04 6.00
C LEU A 146 11.34 -36.27 7.28
N GLY A 147 12.44 -37.04 7.19
CA GLY A 147 13.33 -37.36 8.31
C GLY A 147 13.93 -36.16 9.03
N TYR A 148 14.20 -35.09 8.28
CA TYR A 148 14.80 -33.84 8.79
C TYR A 148 13.83 -32.96 9.59
N LEU A 149 12.52 -33.20 9.54
CA LEU A 149 11.55 -32.40 10.28
C LEU A 149 11.73 -32.61 11.78
N ARG A 150 11.58 -31.55 12.57
CA ARG A 150 11.57 -31.67 14.03
C ARG A 150 10.22 -32.15 14.53
N LEU A 151 10.19 -32.99 15.56
CA LEU A 151 8.93 -33.54 16.11
C LEU A 151 7.92 -32.47 16.54
N GLY A 152 8.41 -31.35 17.08
CA GLY A 152 7.64 -30.20 17.53
C GLY A 152 7.48 -29.07 16.51
N GLN A 153 7.93 -29.24 15.27
CA GLN A 153 7.86 -28.22 14.22
C GLN A 153 6.40 -27.88 13.88
N PRO A 154 6.02 -26.60 13.80
CA PRO A 154 4.66 -26.22 13.42
C PRO A 154 4.31 -26.60 11.97
N LEU A 155 3.20 -27.31 11.74
CA LEU A 155 2.81 -27.77 10.41
C LEU A 155 2.46 -26.63 9.43
N ASN A 156 2.12 -25.44 9.93
CA ASN A 156 1.87 -24.26 9.10
C ASN A 156 3.17 -23.64 8.52
N THR A 157 4.34 -24.17 8.89
CA THR A 157 5.64 -23.77 8.34
C THR A 157 6.13 -24.71 7.23
N LEU A 158 5.38 -25.77 6.93
CA LEU A 158 5.75 -26.73 5.90
C LEU A 158 5.51 -26.16 4.50
N SER A 159 6.38 -26.53 3.55
CA SER A 159 6.16 -26.29 2.13
C SER A 159 4.96 -27.07 1.60
N GLY A 160 4.47 -26.71 0.41
CA GLY A 160 3.38 -27.44 -0.26
C GLY A 160 3.72 -28.93 -0.46
N GLY A 161 4.95 -29.21 -0.92
CA GLY A 161 5.44 -30.58 -1.12
C GLY A 161 5.66 -31.35 0.19
N GLU A 162 6.12 -30.70 1.26
CA GLU A 162 6.19 -31.32 2.60
C GLU A 162 4.79 -31.66 3.14
N SER A 163 3.82 -30.77 2.94
CA SER A 163 2.43 -30.98 3.36
C SER A 163 1.77 -32.14 2.62
N GLN A 164 2.02 -32.28 1.31
CA GLN A 164 1.54 -33.42 0.52
C GLN A 164 2.17 -34.74 0.99
N ARG A 165 3.50 -34.78 1.19
CA ARG A 165 4.20 -35.98 1.68
C ARG A 165 3.71 -36.39 3.07
N LEU A 166 3.41 -35.43 3.94
CA LEU A 166 2.83 -35.69 5.26
C LEU A 166 1.39 -36.22 5.18
N LYS A 167 0.56 -35.75 4.23
CA LYS A 167 -0.79 -36.32 3.97
C LYS A 167 -0.71 -37.79 3.54
N LEU A 168 0.30 -38.16 2.76
CA LEU A 168 0.50 -39.53 2.29
C LEU A 168 0.83 -40.51 3.42
N VAL A 169 1.51 -40.05 4.46
CA VAL A 169 1.90 -40.87 5.61
C VAL A 169 0.70 -41.53 6.29
N ARG A 170 -0.45 -40.84 6.37
CA ARG A 170 -1.68 -41.40 6.95
C ARG A 170 -2.18 -42.63 6.18
N HIS A 171 -2.04 -42.62 4.85
CA HIS A 171 -2.49 -43.72 3.99
C HIS A 171 -1.46 -44.85 3.89
N LEU A 172 -0.17 -44.55 4.06
CA LEU A 172 0.88 -45.56 4.14
C LEU A 172 0.87 -46.29 5.49
N ALA A 173 0.53 -45.58 6.58
CA ALA A 173 0.46 -46.13 7.94
C ALA A 173 -0.72 -47.10 8.18
N GLU A 174 -1.75 -47.09 7.33
CA GLU A 174 -2.93 -47.97 7.46
C GLU A 174 -2.62 -49.47 7.28
N LYS A 175 -1.41 -49.84 6.81
CA LYS A 175 -0.96 -51.24 6.76
C LYS A 175 0.04 -51.64 7.85
N SER A 176 0.63 -50.70 8.60
CA SER A 176 1.63 -51.01 9.64
C SER A 176 1.04 -51.06 11.06
N VAL A 177 -0.11 -50.43 11.32
CA VAL A 177 -0.75 -50.43 12.65
C VAL A 177 -1.80 -51.53 12.77
N VAL A 178 -1.34 -52.79 12.80
CA VAL A 178 -2.11 -53.91 13.38
C VAL A 178 -1.45 -54.27 14.72
N ALA A 179 -1.62 -53.42 15.72
CA ALA A 179 -1.66 -53.75 17.15
C ALA A 179 -1.73 -52.48 18.02
N GLY A 180 -2.93 -52.15 18.51
CA GLY A 180 -3.09 -51.36 19.73
C GLY A 180 -3.24 -49.85 19.55
N VAL A 181 -4.50 -49.39 19.49
CA VAL A 181 -5.11 -48.21 20.14
C VAL A 181 -6.24 -47.70 19.23
N SER A 182 -7.48 -48.04 19.59
CA SER A 182 -8.70 -47.62 18.90
C SER A 182 -9.12 -46.20 19.27
N PRO A 183 -9.63 -45.37 18.33
CA PRO A 183 -10.57 -44.31 18.64
C PRO A 183 -12.01 -44.84 18.65
N ALA A 184 -12.85 -44.19 19.45
CA ALA A 184 -14.16 -44.63 19.87
C ALA A 184 -15.22 -44.77 18.76
N LYS A 185 -16.10 -45.76 18.96
CA LYS A 185 -17.30 -46.10 18.18
C LYS A 185 -18.25 -44.92 17.92
N LYS A 186 -18.85 -44.89 16.73
CA LYS A 186 -20.26 -44.53 16.52
C LYS A 186 -20.95 -45.57 15.60
N ASN A 187 -21.77 -46.38 16.26
CA ASN A 187 -22.95 -47.17 15.88
C ASN A 187 -23.23 -47.50 14.39
N GLY A 188 -23.21 -48.80 14.10
CA GLY A 188 -24.46 -49.58 13.94
C GLY A 188 -24.84 -50.04 12.53
N ALA A 189 -24.56 -51.31 12.20
CA ALA A 189 -25.52 -52.28 11.63
C ALA A 189 -24.81 -53.58 11.19
N ALA A 190 -25.37 -54.71 11.67
CA ALA A 190 -25.37 -56.07 11.13
C ALA A 190 -24.16 -56.60 10.34
N GLU A 191 -23.43 -57.54 10.96
CA GLU A 191 -22.59 -58.52 10.25
C GLU A 191 -23.46 -59.66 9.72
N THR A 192 -23.47 -59.85 8.40
CA THR A 192 -23.75 -61.14 7.78
C THR A 192 -22.72 -61.48 6.70
N ALA A 193 -22.18 -62.69 6.85
CA ALA A 193 -21.64 -63.58 5.82
C ALA A 193 -20.42 -63.15 5.00
N ALA A 194 -19.34 -63.91 5.21
CA ALA A 194 -18.16 -63.99 4.37
C ALA A 194 -18.51 -64.15 2.88
N SER A 195 -18.00 -63.24 2.06
CA SER A 195 -17.78 -63.46 0.64
C SER A 195 -16.39 -62.94 0.27
N THR A 196 -15.74 -63.70 -0.60
CA THR A 196 -14.41 -63.50 -1.18
C THR A 196 -14.36 -62.20 -2.00
N GLU A 197 -14.41 -61.03 -1.37
CA GLU A 197 -14.20 -59.76 -2.06
C GLU A 197 -12.70 -59.54 -2.28
N LYS A 198 -12.29 -59.48 -3.57
CA LYS A 198 -11.00 -58.92 -3.96
C LYS A 198 -10.84 -57.56 -3.27
N LYS A 199 -9.77 -57.39 -2.47
CA LYS A 199 -9.40 -56.10 -1.86
C LYS A 199 -9.46 -55.01 -2.93
N ARG A 200 -10.44 -54.10 -2.79
CA ARG A 200 -10.62 -52.95 -3.68
C ARG A 200 -9.59 -51.88 -3.28
N GLY A 201 -8.86 -51.35 -4.25
CA GLY A 201 -7.91 -50.27 -4.03
C GLY A 201 -8.59 -48.90 -3.96
N ASN A 202 -7.95 -47.96 -3.27
CA ASN A 202 -8.33 -46.53 -3.31
C ASN A 202 -7.78 -45.86 -4.58
N LEU A 203 -8.46 -44.82 -5.05
CA LEU A 203 -8.01 -43.92 -6.12
C LEU A 203 -7.44 -42.64 -5.49
N PHE A 204 -6.17 -42.34 -5.73
CA PHE A 204 -5.55 -41.09 -5.31
C PHE A 204 -5.49 -40.11 -6.47
N ILE A 205 -5.86 -38.85 -6.23
CA ILE A 205 -5.75 -37.78 -7.22
C ILE A 205 -4.76 -36.74 -6.69
N PHE A 206 -3.72 -36.49 -7.47
CA PHE A 206 -2.67 -35.51 -7.19
C PHE A 206 -2.73 -34.39 -8.23
N ASP A 207 -2.64 -33.17 -7.76
CA ASP A 207 -2.54 -31.97 -8.59
C ASP A 207 -1.18 -31.32 -8.39
N GLU A 208 -0.38 -31.32 -9.46
CA GLU A 208 1.00 -30.84 -9.55
C GLU A 208 1.87 -31.17 -8.31
N PRO A 209 2.08 -32.46 -7.99
CA PRO A 209 2.76 -32.85 -6.77
C PRO A 209 4.27 -32.56 -6.79
N THR A 210 4.86 -32.19 -7.92
CA THR A 210 6.29 -31.81 -8.00
C THR A 210 6.58 -30.32 -7.89
N THR A 211 5.55 -29.47 -7.83
CA THR A 211 5.74 -28.02 -7.77
C THR A 211 6.55 -27.61 -6.54
N GLY A 212 7.72 -27.02 -6.78
CA GLY A 212 8.64 -26.54 -5.73
C GLY A 212 9.55 -27.61 -5.12
N LEU A 213 9.61 -28.84 -5.66
CA LEU A 213 10.50 -29.91 -5.18
C LEU A 213 11.85 -29.94 -5.93
N HIS A 214 12.92 -30.32 -5.22
CA HIS A 214 14.21 -30.64 -5.83
C HIS A 214 14.15 -31.99 -6.58
N PHE A 215 15.05 -32.24 -7.54
CA PHE A 215 15.04 -33.50 -8.32
C PHE A 215 15.17 -34.76 -7.45
N ASP A 216 15.95 -34.70 -6.37
CA ASP A 216 16.08 -35.80 -5.41
C ASP A 216 14.77 -36.07 -4.64
N ASP A 217 14.01 -35.00 -4.34
CA ASP A 217 12.69 -35.11 -3.71
C ASP A 217 11.64 -35.69 -4.66
N VAL A 218 11.71 -35.33 -5.95
CA VAL A 218 10.86 -35.93 -7.01
C VAL A 218 11.14 -37.43 -7.12
N ALA A 219 12.41 -37.86 -7.03
CA ALA A 219 12.76 -39.28 -7.04
C ALA A 219 12.17 -40.02 -5.83
N MET A 220 12.20 -39.43 -4.63
CA MET A 220 11.56 -40.01 -3.45
C MET A 220 10.02 -40.08 -3.60
N LEU A 221 9.39 -39.04 -4.12
CA LEU A 221 7.95 -39.01 -4.38
C LEU A 221 7.53 -40.11 -5.37
N LEU A 222 8.30 -40.33 -6.43
CA LEU A 222 8.05 -41.40 -7.40
C LEU A 222 8.14 -42.80 -6.75
N GLN A 223 9.08 -43.01 -5.82
CA GLN A 223 9.14 -44.25 -5.06
C GLN A 223 7.89 -44.46 -4.19
N VAL A 224 7.36 -43.39 -3.58
CA VAL A 224 6.12 -43.44 -2.80
C VAL A 224 4.92 -43.75 -3.69
N PHE A 225 4.82 -43.12 -4.87
CA PHE A 225 3.77 -43.43 -5.85
C PHE A 225 3.80 -44.89 -6.28
N GLN A 226 4.99 -45.41 -6.60
CA GLN A 226 5.13 -46.83 -6.97
C GLN A 226 4.68 -47.75 -5.84
N ARG A 227 5.04 -47.47 -4.59
CA ARG A 227 4.58 -48.26 -3.44
C ARG A 227 3.06 -48.26 -3.29
N LEU A 228 2.39 -47.13 -3.55
CA LEU A 228 0.93 -47.06 -3.53
C LEU A 228 0.31 -47.91 -4.66
N VAL A 229 0.87 -47.84 -5.86
CA VAL A 229 0.46 -48.68 -7.00
C VAL A 229 0.65 -50.17 -6.68
N ASP A 230 1.83 -50.56 -6.19
CA ASP A 230 2.18 -51.93 -5.80
C ASP A 230 1.27 -52.45 -4.66
N ALA A 231 0.81 -51.55 -3.79
CA ALA A 231 -0.14 -51.83 -2.72
C ALA A 231 -1.58 -52.08 -3.22
N GLY A 232 -1.84 -51.94 -4.53
CA GLY A 232 -3.11 -52.17 -5.19
C GLY A 232 -3.97 -50.92 -5.41
N HIS A 233 -3.41 -49.72 -5.19
CA HIS A 233 -4.11 -48.45 -5.40
C HIS A 233 -3.95 -47.95 -6.83
N SER A 234 -4.82 -47.03 -7.26
CA SER A 234 -4.70 -46.32 -8.54
C SER A 234 -4.39 -44.85 -8.28
N LEU A 235 -3.53 -44.26 -9.10
CA LEU A 235 -3.12 -42.86 -8.98
C LEU A 235 -3.46 -42.13 -10.28
N ILE A 236 -4.09 -40.96 -10.15
CA ILE A 236 -4.22 -39.96 -11.21
C ILE A 236 -3.38 -38.78 -10.79
N VAL A 237 -2.43 -38.40 -11.64
CA VAL A 237 -1.49 -37.31 -11.36
C VAL A 237 -1.59 -36.30 -12.49
N ILE A 238 -1.94 -35.06 -12.16
CA ILE A 238 -1.88 -33.92 -13.07
C ILE A 238 -0.50 -33.30 -12.90
N GLU A 239 0.31 -33.28 -13.97
CA GLU A 239 1.71 -32.89 -13.87
C GLU A 239 2.26 -32.42 -15.22
N HIS A 240 3.21 -31.49 -15.18
CA HIS A 240 3.94 -30.98 -16.34
C HIS A 240 5.44 -31.35 -16.29
N ASN A 241 5.92 -31.91 -15.17
CA ASN A 241 7.29 -32.39 -15.01
C ASN A 241 7.59 -33.69 -15.79
N LEU A 242 8.48 -33.61 -16.77
CA LEU A 242 8.87 -34.73 -17.63
C LEU A 242 9.47 -35.93 -16.88
N GLU A 243 10.09 -35.73 -15.71
CA GLU A 243 10.64 -36.82 -14.90
C GLU A 243 9.54 -37.69 -14.28
N VAL A 244 8.38 -37.12 -13.99
CA VAL A 244 7.20 -37.86 -13.53
C VAL A 244 6.43 -38.45 -14.71
N ILE A 245 6.20 -37.63 -15.74
CA ILE A 245 5.43 -38.04 -16.93
C ILE A 245 6.08 -39.26 -17.61
N LYS A 246 7.41 -39.30 -17.73
CA LYS A 246 8.11 -40.47 -18.32
C LYS A 246 8.00 -41.75 -17.49
N CYS A 247 7.69 -41.65 -16.20
CA CYS A 247 7.52 -42.78 -15.30
C CYS A 247 6.05 -43.24 -15.19
N ALA A 248 5.11 -42.55 -15.84
CA ALA A 248 3.70 -42.90 -15.80
C ALA A 248 3.41 -44.17 -16.61
N ASP A 249 2.53 -45.03 -16.09
CA ASP A 249 2.06 -46.20 -16.83
C ASP A 249 1.17 -45.82 -18.02
N TRP A 250 0.45 -44.70 -17.90
CA TRP A 250 -0.49 -44.20 -18.90
C TRP A 250 -0.60 -42.67 -18.81
N ILE A 251 -0.54 -42.00 -19.96
CA ILE A 251 -0.67 -40.54 -20.09
C ILE A 251 -1.96 -40.23 -20.85
N VAL A 252 -2.65 -39.18 -20.42
CA VAL A 252 -3.71 -38.53 -21.19
C VAL A 252 -3.24 -37.10 -21.42
N ASP A 253 -2.94 -36.78 -22.68
CA ASP A 253 -2.48 -35.46 -23.10
C ASP A 253 -3.67 -34.62 -23.55
N LEU A 254 -3.84 -33.44 -22.95
CA LEU A 254 -4.93 -32.50 -23.23
C LEU A 254 -4.37 -31.28 -23.95
N GLY A 255 -5.09 -30.80 -24.97
CA GLY A 255 -4.65 -29.72 -25.85
C GLY A 255 -5.63 -29.55 -27.01
N PRO A 256 -5.17 -29.15 -28.22
CA PRO A 256 -3.78 -28.87 -28.60
C PRO A 256 -3.20 -27.61 -27.94
N GLU A 257 -4.04 -26.68 -27.48
CA GLU A 257 -3.63 -25.45 -26.78
C GLU A 257 -4.33 -25.34 -25.41
N GLY A 258 -4.11 -24.24 -24.69
CA GLY A 258 -4.80 -23.93 -23.43
C GLY A 258 -5.98 -22.96 -23.59
N GLY A 259 -6.82 -22.83 -22.57
CA GLY A 259 -7.95 -21.88 -22.60
C GLY A 259 -9.12 -22.36 -23.46
N ASP A 260 -9.74 -21.46 -24.21
CA ASP A 260 -10.90 -21.75 -25.06
C ASP A 260 -10.57 -22.70 -26.24
N ASP A 261 -9.31 -22.75 -26.65
CA ASP A 261 -8.78 -23.63 -27.71
C ASP A 261 -8.21 -24.96 -27.14
N GLY A 262 -8.47 -25.27 -25.87
CA GLY A 262 -8.03 -26.48 -25.19
C GLY A 262 -9.18 -27.45 -24.83
N GLY A 263 -8.83 -28.51 -24.12
CA GLY A 263 -9.82 -29.47 -23.58
C GLY A 263 -10.11 -30.69 -24.48
N GLU A 264 -9.47 -30.79 -25.63
CA GLU A 264 -9.49 -32.01 -26.45
C GLU A 264 -8.41 -33.00 -26.00
N VAL A 265 -8.67 -34.31 -26.12
CA VAL A 265 -7.65 -35.34 -25.88
C VAL A 265 -6.79 -35.47 -27.13
N VAL A 266 -5.58 -34.92 -27.08
CA VAL A 266 -4.60 -34.96 -28.18
C VAL A 266 -4.00 -36.36 -28.34
N GLY A 267 -3.86 -37.09 -27.24
CA GLY A 267 -3.39 -38.46 -27.24
C GLY A 267 -3.57 -39.15 -25.89
N ALA A 268 -3.79 -40.46 -25.90
CA ALA A 268 -3.80 -41.27 -24.69
C ALA A 268 -3.03 -42.58 -24.91
N GLY A 269 -2.08 -42.89 -24.03
CA GLY A 269 -1.21 -44.05 -24.20
C GLY A 269 -0.01 -44.04 -23.26
N THR A 270 0.87 -45.03 -23.43
CA THR A 270 2.19 -45.07 -22.75
C THR A 270 3.06 -43.85 -23.13
N PRO A 271 4.05 -43.45 -22.31
CA PRO A 271 4.98 -42.38 -22.64
C PRO A 271 5.62 -42.50 -24.03
N GLU A 272 5.97 -43.72 -24.44
CA GLU A 272 6.54 -44.01 -25.76
C GLU A 272 5.54 -43.86 -26.91
N GLN A 273 4.25 -44.07 -26.66
CA GLN A 273 3.18 -43.85 -27.63
C GLN A 273 2.88 -42.37 -27.80
N ILE A 274 2.77 -41.63 -26.69
CA ILE A 274 2.59 -40.16 -26.72
C ILE A 274 3.77 -39.48 -27.42
N ALA A 275 5.00 -39.94 -27.17
CA ALA A 275 6.20 -39.42 -27.84
C ALA A 275 6.19 -39.53 -29.37
N LYS A 276 5.32 -40.37 -29.97
CA LYS A 276 5.18 -40.54 -31.42
C LYS A 276 4.09 -39.65 -32.04
N ILE A 277 3.29 -38.97 -31.24
CA ILE A 277 2.21 -38.11 -31.71
C ILE A 277 2.80 -36.72 -31.99
N ASP A 278 2.86 -36.31 -33.26
CA ASP A 278 3.49 -35.04 -33.64
C ASP A 278 2.67 -33.80 -33.23
N SER A 279 1.34 -33.94 -33.13
CA SER A 279 0.43 -32.90 -32.63
C SER A 279 0.44 -32.72 -31.11
N SER A 280 1.13 -33.61 -30.38
CA SER A 280 1.24 -33.55 -28.91
C SER A 280 2.47 -32.73 -28.53
N HIS A 281 2.26 -31.59 -27.88
CA HIS A 281 3.34 -30.80 -27.28
C HIS A 281 4.13 -31.66 -26.28
N THR A 282 3.43 -32.39 -25.40
CA THR A 282 4.02 -33.31 -24.42
C THR A 282 4.86 -34.41 -25.10
N GLY A 283 4.36 -34.99 -26.19
CA GLY A 283 5.05 -36.01 -26.99
C GLY A 283 6.37 -35.52 -27.58
N ASN A 284 6.39 -34.28 -28.09
CA ASN A 284 7.59 -33.67 -28.64
C ASN A 284 8.72 -33.52 -27.60
N PHE A 285 8.38 -33.20 -26.35
CA PHE A 285 9.35 -33.14 -25.25
C PHE A 285 9.76 -34.53 -24.75
N LEU A 286 8.82 -35.47 -24.61
CA LEU A 286 9.11 -36.86 -24.19
C LEU A 286 10.06 -37.57 -25.15
N ARG A 287 9.94 -37.31 -26.46
CA ARG A 287 10.82 -37.87 -27.50
C ARG A 287 12.31 -37.57 -27.23
N ARG A 288 12.62 -36.39 -26.67
CA ARG A 288 13.99 -35.98 -26.34
C ARG A 288 14.50 -36.70 -25.10
N VAL A 289 13.65 -36.86 -24.08
CA VAL A 289 14.02 -37.49 -22.80
C VAL A 289 14.17 -39.02 -22.94
N LEU A 290 13.27 -39.67 -23.68
CA LEU A 290 13.29 -41.11 -23.96
C LEU A 290 14.35 -41.51 -25.02
N GLY A 291 14.79 -40.58 -25.86
CA GLY A 291 15.77 -40.80 -26.93
C GLY A 291 17.23 -40.98 -26.46
N THR A 292 17.53 -40.70 -25.19
CA THR A 292 18.86 -40.90 -24.60
C THR A 292 19.09 -42.38 -24.30
N LYS A 293 19.85 -43.08 -25.17
CA LYS A 293 20.18 -44.51 -24.98
C LYS A 293 20.80 -44.77 -23.60
N ARG A 294 20.17 -45.65 -22.82
CA ARG A 294 20.70 -46.31 -21.62
C ARG A 294 22.08 -46.93 -21.91
N THR A 295 23.15 -46.38 -21.33
CA THR A 295 24.39 -47.14 -21.13
C THR A 295 24.26 -47.95 -19.85
N ASN A 296 24.25 -49.27 -19.98
CA ASN A 296 24.34 -50.22 -18.89
C ASN A 296 25.61 -49.97 -18.05
N ALA A 297 25.44 -49.53 -16.80
CA ALA A 297 26.41 -49.75 -15.74
C ALA A 297 25.65 -50.07 -14.44
N SER A 298 25.49 -51.37 -14.22
CA SER A 298 25.08 -51.96 -12.96
C SER A 298 26.02 -51.57 -11.80
N ARG A 299 25.42 -51.23 -10.65
CA ARG A 299 25.94 -51.45 -9.29
C ARG A 299 27.42 -51.10 -9.04
N ARG A 300 27.67 -49.84 -8.67
CA ARG A 300 28.54 -49.45 -7.55
C ARG A 300 28.39 -47.94 -7.33
N PHE A 301 27.71 -47.56 -6.24
CA PHE A 301 27.80 -46.20 -5.71
C PHE A 301 29.22 -46.06 -5.15
N ASN A 302 30.10 -45.40 -5.92
CA ASN A 302 31.36 -44.94 -5.38
C ASN A 302 31.05 -43.79 -4.42
N ILE A 303 31.51 -43.95 -3.18
CA ILE A 303 31.66 -42.90 -2.18
C ILE A 303 32.48 -41.79 -2.84
N ILE A 304 31.86 -40.63 -3.04
CA ILE A 304 32.56 -39.41 -3.44
C ILE A 304 33.04 -38.78 -2.12
N ASP A 305 34.34 -38.49 -2.06
CA ASP A 305 35.06 -37.96 -0.90
C ASP A 305 34.37 -36.75 -0.26
N ASP A 306 34.13 -36.82 1.06
CA ASP A 306 33.53 -35.78 1.89
C ASP A 306 34.34 -34.46 1.90
N GLU A 307 35.62 -34.49 1.52
CA GLU A 307 36.47 -33.29 1.46
C GLU A 307 36.13 -32.35 0.28
N GLU A 308 35.56 -32.86 -0.82
CA GLU A 308 35.20 -32.02 -1.97
C GLU A 308 33.86 -31.30 -1.75
N LEU A 309 32.92 -31.95 -1.06
CA LEU A 309 31.63 -31.35 -0.64
C LEU A 309 31.83 -30.29 0.46
N ALA A 310 32.73 -30.53 1.42
CA ALA A 310 33.03 -29.55 2.47
C ALA A 310 33.66 -28.26 1.89
N ARG A 311 34.48 -28.36 0.85
CA ARG A 311 35.04 -27.18 0.14
C ARG A 311 34.03 -26.45 -0.75
N ALA A 312 32.99 -27.13 -1.22
CA ALA A 312 31.90 -26.52 -1.99
C ALA A 312 30.91 -25.72 -1.10
N ALA A 313 30.82 -26.05 0.19
CA ALA A 313 29.92 -25.39 1.14
C ALA A 313 30.43 -24.05 1.70
N GLU A 314 31.75 -23.79 1.67
CA GLU A 314 32.34 -22.56 2.22
C GLU A 314 32.52 -21.41 1.20
N LYS A 315 32.09 -21.58 -0.05
CA LYS A 315 32.02 -20.47 -1.01
C LYS A 315 30.59 -20.35 -1.51
N PRO A 316 29.93 -19.18 -1.34
CA PRO A 316 28.60 -18.98 -1.87
C PRO A 316 28.65 -19.30 -3.36
N PRO A 317 27.66 -20.04 -3.91
CA PRO A 317 27.68 -20.38 -5.32
C PRO A 317 27.77 -19.06 -6.08
N ARG A 318 28.89 -18.86 -6.78
CA ARG A 318 28.95 -17.84 -7.81
C ARG A 318 27.98 -18.34 -8.87
N TYR A 319 26.75 -17.83 -8.78
CA TYR A 319 25.75 -17.95 -9.81
C TYR A 319 26.42 -17.45 -11.09
N ARG A 320 26.92 -18.37 -11.91
CA ARG A 320 27.33 -18.04 -13.27
C ARG A 320 26.03 -17.80 -14.02
N PHE A 321 25.63 -16.54 -14.02
CA PHE A 321 24.63 -16.00 -14.93
C PHE A 321 24.98 -16.43 -16.35
N ASN A 322 24.29 -17.44 -16.87
CA ASN A 322 24.28 -17.72 -18.31
C ASN A 322 23.53 -16.56 -18.98
N GLY A 323 24.29 -15.68 -19.64
CA GLY A 323 23.87 -14.36 -20.09
C GLY A 323 22.94 -14.31 -21.30
N THR A 324 21.78 -14.97 -21.26
CA THR A 324 20.78 -14.92 -22.35
C THR A 324 19.36 -14.53 -21.95
N ASN A 325 19.05 -14.30 -20.66
CA ASN A 325 17.67 -14.03 -20.20
C ASN A 325 17.49 -12.81 -19.26
N HIS A 326 17.93 -11.61 -19.70
CA HIS A 326 17.94 -10.37 -18.87
C HIS A 326 17.06 -9.23 -19.37
N ALA A 327 15.92 -9.50 -19.99
CA ALA A 327 15.02 -8.43 -20.41
C ALA A 327 13.56 -8.82 -20.25
N ILE A 328 12.74 -7.84 -19.88
CA ILE A 328 11.29 -7.87 -20.07
C ILE A 328 11.07 -7.67 -21.56
N ARG A 329 10.27 -8.53 -22.19
CA ARG A 329 9.91 -8.41 -23.61
C ARG A 329 8.41 -8.28 -23.71
N ILE A 330 7.98 -7.24 -24.41
CA ILE A 330 6.60 -6.94 -24.73
C ILE A 330 6.47 -7.16 -26.23
N HIS A 331 5.51 -7.98 -26.64
CA HIS A 331 5.21 -8.27 -28.03
C HIS A 331 3.80 -7.86 -28.37
N GLY A 332 3.64 -7.14 -29.48
CA GLY A 332 2.34 -6.72 -30.02
C GLY A 332 1.50 -5.88 -29.07
N ALA A 333 2.08 -4.86 -28.43
CA ALA A 333 1.33 -3.95 -27.57
C ALA A 333 0.45 -2.98 -28.37
N ARG A 334 -0.86 -2.96 -28.09
CA ARG A 334 -1.88 -2.17 -28.81
C ARG A 334 -2.78 -1.34 -27.90
N GLU A 335 -2.58 -1.41 -26.59
CA GLU A 335 -3.32 -0.62 -25.61
C GLU A 335 -3.36 0.88 -25.99
N HIS A 336 -4.53 1.50 -25.86
CA HIS A 336 -4.82 2.88 -26.26
C HIS A 336 -4.35 3.28 -27.68
N ASN A 337 -3.25 4.01 -27.79
CA ASN A 337 -2.74 4.53 -29.07
C ASN A 337 -1.51 3.77 -29.59
N LEU A 338 -1.05 2.72 -28.90
CA LEU A 338 0.12 1.94 -29.29
C LEU A 338 -0.11 1.18 -30.61
N LYS A 339 0.90 1.18 -31.48
CA LYS A 339 0.80 0.66 -32.85
C LYS A 339 1.38 -0.74 -33.00
N ASN A 340 0.86 -1.69 -32.21
CA ASN A 340 1.33 -3.08 -32.21
C ASN A 340 2.85 -3.19 -32.01
N ILE A 341 3.36 -2.53 -30.98
CA ILE A 341 4.80 -2.36 -30.78
C ILE A 341 5.44 -3.53 -30.04
N ASP A 342 6.68 -3.84 -30.43
CA ASP A 342 7.57 -4.74 -29.71
C ASP A 342 8.60 -3.94 -28.93
N VAL A 343 8.72 -4.17 -27.63
CA VAL A 343 9.66 -3.45 -26.75
C VAL A 343 10.47 -4.43 -25.91
N LYS A 344 11.78 -4.18 -25.84
CA LYS A 344 12.70 -4.91 -24.96
C LYS A 344 13.25 -3.99 -23.89
N ILE A 345 12.97 -4.30 -22.62
CA ILE A 345 13.37 -3.52 -21.46
C ILE A 345 14.38 -4.34 -20.64
N PRO A 346 15.64 -3.90 -20.51
CA PRO A 346 16.65 -4.64 -19.74
C PRO A 346 16.30 -4.67 -18.24
N ARG A 347 16.54 -5.83 -17.60
CA ARG A 347 16.34 -6.02 -16.16
C ARG A 347 17.55 -5.52 -15.37
N ASN A 348 17.32 -5.19 -14.09
CA ASN A 348 18.30 -4.68 -13.13
C ASN A 348 18.99 -3.39 -13.59
N GLN A 349 18.30 -2.62 -14.43
CA GLN A 349 18.76 -1.34 -14.98
C GLN A 349 17.72 -0.26 -14.68
N MET A 350 18.16 0.99 -14.73
CA MET A 350 17.28 2.16 -14.76
C MET A 350 16.95 2.48 -16.22
N VAL A 351 15.75 2.11 -16.63
CA VAL A 351 15.21 2.35 -17.97
C VAL A 351 14.32 3.58 -17.93
N VAL A 352 14.59 4.57 -18.78
CA VAL A 352 13.75 5.76 -18.91
C VAL A 352 12.88 5.65 -20.16
N ILE A 353 11.57 5.79 -20.01
CA ILE A 353 10.63 5.92 -21.12
C ILE A 353 10.37 7.41 -21.32
N THR A 354 10.61 7.92 -22.52
CA THR A 354 10.49 9.34 -22.84
C THR A 354 9.78 9.55 -24.18
N GLY A 355 9.54 10.81 -24.54
CA GLY A 355 8.79 11.21 -25.74
C GLY A 355 7.76 12.30 -25.47
N LEU A 356 7.07 12.77 -26.53
CA LEU A 356 6.11 13.89 -26.43
C LEU A 356 4.92 13.58 -25.50
N SER A 357 4.28 14.62 -24.95
CA SER A 357 3.03 14.48 -24.18
C SER A 357 2.00 13.73 -25.03
N GLY A 358 1.43 12.63 -24.52
CA GLY A 358 0.47 11.80 -25.28
C GLY A 358 1.08 10.81 -26.29
N SER A 359 2.40 10.56 -26.29
CA SER A 359 3.03 9.60 -27.22
C SER A 359 2.82 8.11 -26.89
N GLY A 360 2.21 7.78 -25.74
CA GLY A 360 1.97 6.40 -25.27
C GLY A 360 2.87 5.91 -24.14
N LYS A 361 3.63 6.80 -23.47
CA LYS A 361 4.58 6.44 -22.39
C LYS A 361 3.91 5.83 -21.17
N SER A 362 2.90 6.51 -20.65
CA SER A 362 2.13 6.04 -19.49
C SER A 362 1.37 4.77 -19.82
N THR A 363 0.90 4.62 -21.07
CA THR A 363 0.29 3.39 -21.57
C THR A 363 1.24 2.19 -21.52
N LEU A 364 2.46 2.36 -22.02
CA LEU A 364 3.47 1.30 -21.96
C LEU A 364 3.87 0.98 -20.51
N ALA A 365 4.04 2.00 -19.66
CA ALA A 365 4.54 1.85 -18.30
C ALA A 365 3.49 1.35 -17.30
N PHE A 366 2.30 1.94 -17.28
CA PHE A 366 1.27 1.71 -16.27
C PHE A 366 0.20 0.75 -16.78
N ASP A 367 -0.39 1.05 -17.94
CA ASP A 367 -1.52 0.28 -18.46
C ASP A 367 -1.10 -1.10 -18.99
N ILE A 368 0.18 -1.29 -19.33
CA ILE A 368 0.74 -2.59 -19.73
C ILE A 368 1.67 -3.16 -18.66
N LEU A 369 2.85 -2.57 -18.43
CA LEU A 369 3.89 -3.18 -17.59
C LEU A 369 3.46 -3.33 -16.12
N PHE A 370 2.93 -2.26 -15.52
CA PHE A 370 2.46 -2.32 -14.15
C PHE A 370 1.21 -3.18 -14.03
N ALA A 371 0.19 -2.94 -14.86
CA ALA A 371 -1.07 -3.68 -14.84
C ALA A 371 -0.85 -5.19 -14.99
N GLU A 372 -0.06 -5.62 -15.97
CA GLU A 372 0.22 -7.05 -16.19
C GLU A 372 1.08 -7.64 -15.06
N GLY A 373 2.00 -6.86 -14.48
CA GLY A 373 2.83 -7.32 -13.36
C GLY A 373 2.01 -7.47 -12.06
N GLN A 374 1.07 -6.55 -11.82
CA GLN A 374 0.17 -6.58 -10.69
C GLN A 374 -0.84 -7.72 -10.84
N ARG A 375 -1.45 -7.85 -12.03
CA ARG A 375 -2.39 -8.93 -12.34
C ARG A 375 -1.75 -10.31 -12.12
N ARG A 376 -0.56 -10.55 -12.69
CA ARG A 376 0.18 -11.82 -12.50
C ARG A 376 0.53 -12.10 -11.04
N PHE A 377 0.88 -11.06 -10.29
CA PHE A 377 1.16 -11.21 -8.87
C PHE A 377 -0.11 -11.59 -8.09
N LEU A 378 -1.23 -10.93 -8.38
CA LEU A 378 -2.50 -11.21 -7.73
C LEU A 378 -3.10 -12.55 -8.18
N ASP A 379 -2.84 -13.02 -9.40
CA ASP A 379 -3.22 -14.36 -9.87
C ASP A 379 -2.58 -15.45 -8.99
N SER A 380 -1.39 -15.19 -8.44
CA SER A 380 -0.72 -16.10 -7.50
C SER A 380 -1.33 -16.11 -6.09
N MET A 381 -2.24 -15.18 -5.78
CA MET A 381 -2.94 -15.11 -4.49
C MET A 381 -4.05 -16.16 -4.38
N SER A 382 -4.76 -16.13 -3.24
CA SER A 382 -5.85 -17.06 -2.93
C SER A 382 -6.90 -17.16 -4.04
N PRO A 383 -7.60 -18.31 -4.19
CA PRO A 383 -8.66 -18.48 -5.19
C PRO A 383 -9.78 -17.42 -5.11
N TYR A 384 -10.07 -16.89 -3.91
CA TYR A 384 -11.02 -15.79 -3.72
C TYR A 384 -10.56 -14.51 -4.42
N ALA A 385 -9.26 -14.16 -4.32
CA ALA A 385 -8.72 -12.97 -4.96
C ALA A 385 -8.79 -13.09 -6.49
N ARG A 386 -8.56 -14.29 -7.05
CA ARG A 386 -8.64 -14.53 -8.51
C ARG A 386 -10.00 -14.20 -9.12
N GLN A 387 -11.09 -14.51 -8.41
CA GLN A 387 -12.45 -14.20 -8.90
C GLN A 387 -12.69 -12.70 -9.12
N PHE A 388 -12.02 -11.83 -8.36
CA PHE A 388 -12.11 -10.38 -8.56
C PHE A 388 -11.17 -9.89 -9.67
N ILE A 389 -10.03 -10.57 -9.86
CA ILE A 389 -9.06 -10.21 -10.90
C ILE A 389 -9.59 -10.55 -12.30
N GLU A 390 -10.36 -11.63 -12.44
CA GLU A 390 -11.00 -11.99 -13.73
C GLU A 390 -11.98 -10.93 -14.24
N GLN A 391 -12.46 -10.04 -13.36
CA GLN A 391 -13.32 -8.91 -13.74
C GLN A 391 -12.52 -7.70 -14.25
N LEU A 392 -11.19 -7.70 -14.08
CA LEU A 392 -10.33 -6.66 -14.63
C LEU A 392 -10.09 -6.91 -16.11
N GLU A 393 -10.21 -5.86 -16.90
CA GLU A 393 -9.86 -5.89 -18.31
C GLU A 393 -8.35 -6.17 -18.46
N LYS A 394 -8.02 -7.13 -19.31
CA LYS A 394 -6.62 -7.46 -19.61
C LYS A 394 -6.07 -6.40 -20.58
N PRO A 395 -4.83 -5.92 -20.38
CA PRO A 395 -4.20 -5.03 -21.35
C PRO A 395 -4.12 -5.68 -22.74
N ASP A 396 -4.36 -4.91 -23.81
CA ASP A 396 -4.27 -5.40 -25.19
C ASP A 396 -2.80 -5.55 -25.61
N VAL A 397 -2.27 -6.75 -25.40
CA VAL A 397 -0.91 -7.17 -25.72
C VAL A 397 -0.87 -8.65 -26.05
N ASP A 398 -0.06 -9.06 -27.05
CA ASP A 398 0.04 -10.47 -27.43
C ASP A 398 0.80 -11.30 -26.39
N LEU A 399 1.96 -10.82 -25.96
CA LEU A 399 2.80 -11.55 -25.02
C LEU A 399 3.73 -10.63 -24.23
N VAL A 400 3.72 -10.77 -22.90
CA VAL A 400 4.72 -10.18 -22.02
C VAL A 400 5.53 -11.27 -21.33
N THR A 401 6.86 -11.27 -21.49
CA THR A 401 7.77 -12.24 -20.84
C THR A 401 8.81 -11.55 -19.98
N GLY A 402 9.31 -12.27 -18.97
CA GLY A 402 10.38 -11.77 -18.08
C GLY A 402 9.96 -10.69 -17.08
N LEU A 403 8.66 -10.44 -16.92
CA LEU A 403 8.09 -9.44 -16.03
C LEU A 403 8.14 -9.90 -14.56
N PRO A 404 8.84 -9.20 -13.66
CA PRO A 404 8.80 -9.48 -12.23
C PRO A 404 7.56 -8.83 -11.57
N PRO A 405 7.30 -9.09 -10.27
CA PRO A 405 6.31 -8.33 -9.51
C PRO A 405 6.58 -6.82 -9.63
N SER A 406 5.52 -6.06 -9.91
CA SER A 406 5.61 -4.63 -10.20
C SER A 406 5.04 -3.79 -9.05
N VAL A 407 5.65 -2.63 -8.83
CA VAL A 407 5.18 -1.60 -7.89
C VAL A 407 5.13 -0.27 -8.63
N ALA A 408 3.95 0.32 -8.75
CA ALA A 408 3.76 1.65 -9.32
C ALA A 408 3.92 2.75 -8.26
N ILE A 409 4.61 3.82 -8.66
CA ILE A 409 4.72 5.09 -7.93
C ILE A 409 4.23 6.20 -8.86
N GLU A 410 2.90 6.29 -8.97
CA GLU A 410 2.19 7.28 -9.78
C GLU A 410 2.04 8.64 -9.07
N GLN A 411 1.71 9.66 -9.87
CA GLN A 411 1.35 11.00 -9.40
C GLN A 411 -0.10 11.10 -8.93
N ARG A 412 -0.96 10.18 -9.38
CA ARG A 412 -2.36 10.13 -8.96
C ARG A 412 -2.40 9.88 -7.47
N VAL A 413 -2.78 10.92 -6.75
CA VAL A 413 -2.80 10.96 -5.29
C VAL A 413 -3.87 9.96 -4.84
N THR A 414 -3.47 8.76 -4.42
CA THR A 414 -4.21 8.05 -3.38
C THR A 414 -4.11 8.95 -2.15
N ARG A 415 -5.05 9.90 -2.03
CA ARG A 415 -5.13 10.77 -0.86
C ARG A 415 -5.30 9.84 0.31
N GLY A 416 -4.34 9.87 1.25
CA GLY A 416 -4.56 9.18 2.51
C GLY A 416 -5.86 9.69 3.12
N GLY A 417 -6.66 8.80 3.70
CA GLY A 417 -7.93 9.17 4.34
C GLY A 417 -7.74 10.25 5.41
N GLY A 418 -8.82 10.85 5.92
CA GLY A 418 -8.74 12.00 6.84
C GLY A 418 -7.83 11.84 8.06
N LYS A 419 -7.60 10.61 8.53
CA LYS A 419 -6.71 10.31 9.65
C LYS A 419 -5.24 10.07 9.25
N SER A 420 -4.93 9.93 7.96
CA SER A 420 -3.58 9.66 7.47
C SER A 420 -2.63 10.85 7.68
N THR A 421 -1.42 10.56 8.13
CA THR A 421 -0.33 11.52 8.29
C THR A 421 0.93 11.06 7.56
N VAL A 422 1.91 11.96 7.43
CA VAL A 422 3.24 11.63 6.90
C VAL A 422 3.85 10.41 7.61
N ALA A 423 3.73 10.34 8.94
CA ALA A 423 4.28 9.24 9.73
C ALA A 423 3.54 7.90 9.55
N THR A 424 2.23 7.92 9.27
CA THR A 424 1.48 6.67 9.01
C THR A 424 1.81 6.13 7.62
N VAL A 425 1.89 7.00 6.60
CA VAL A 425 2.20 6.58 5.22
C VAL A 425 3.63 6.06 5.10
N THR A 426 4.57 6.64 5.83
CA THR A 426 5.97 6.17 5.89
C THR A 426 6.19 5.00 6.85
N GLU A 427 5.13 4.52 7.51
CA GLU A 427 5.14 3.50 8.57
C GLU A 427 5.98 3.84 9.82
N VAL A 428 6.65 4.99 9.87
CA VAL A 428 7.44 5.46 11.02
C VAL A 428 6.59 5.46 12.29
N TYR A 429 5.32 5.84 12.17
CA TYR A 429 4.40 5.89 13.29
C TYR A 429 4.18 4.53 13.96
N HIS A 430 4.19 3.43 13.21
CA HIS A 430 3.99 2.08 13.77
C HIS A 430 5.15 1.69 14.70
N PHE A 431 6.38 2.00 14.31
CA PHE A 431 7.56 1.76 15.15
C PHE A 431 7.58 2.70 16.36
N LEU A 432 7.17 3.97 16.20
CA LEU A 432 7.05 4.90 17.31
C LEU A 432 6.02 4.41 18.34
N ARG A 433 4.84 3.96 17.91
CA ARG A 433 3.81 3.39 18.79
C ARG A 433 4.35 2.22 19.61
N LEU A 434 5.11 1.33 18.98
CA LEU A 434 5.71 0.19 19.66
C LEU A 434 6.80 0.62 20.65
N LEU A 435 7.65 1.57 20.26
CA LEU A 435 8.69 2.14 21.12
C LEU A 435 8.09 2.79 22.38
N PHE A 436 7.08 3.65 22.21
CA PHE A 436 6.38 4.31 23.31
C PHE A 436 5.65 3.33 24.22
N ALA A 437 4.97 2.33 23.65
CA ALA A 437 4.28 1.32 24.45
C ALA A 437 5.23 0.48 25.30
N LYS A 438 6.44 0.18 24.81
CA LYS A 438 7.38 -0.71 25.50
C LYS A 438 8.39 -0.02 26.40
N THR A 439 8.69 1.26 26.15
CA THR A 439 9.76 1.97 26.87
C THR A 439 9.32 3.30 27.49
N GLY A 440 8.09 3.76 27.19
CA GLY A 440 7.54 5.01 27.71
C GLY A 440 7.08 4.88 29.16
N VAL A 441 7.21 5.99 29.90
CA VAL A 441 6.70 6.12 31.26
C VAL A 441 5.34 6.81 31.19
N GLN A 442 4.31 6.19 31.76
CA GLN A 442 2.98 6.77 31.81
C GLN A 442 2.87 7.79 32.94
N PHE A 443 2.22 8.92 32.67
CA PHE A 443 1.87 9.94 33.65
C PHE A 443 0.35 10.06 33.74
N CYS A 444 -0.13 10.45 34.92
CA CYS A 444 -1.55 10.70 35.14
C CYS A 444 -1.99 11.98 34.43
N PRO A 445 -3.04 11.95 33.57
CA PRO A 445 -3.51 13.16 32.88
C PRO A 445 -4.00 14.28 33.80
N ASP A 446 -4.49 13.94 34.99
CA ASP A 446 -5.05 14.93 35.93
C ASP A 446 -4.00 15.50 36.90
N CYS A 447 -2.97 14.73 37.22
CA CYS A 447 -1.98 15.08 38.25
C CYS A 447 -0.57 15.32 37.71
N ASP A 448 -0.31 14.90 36.48
CA ASP A 448 1.00 14.89 35.82
C ASP A 448 2.14 14.24 36.63
N LEU A 449 1.79 13.25 37.44
CA LEU A 449 2.75 12.45 38.21
C LEU A 449 3.00 11.11 37.51
N PRO A 450 4.23 10.57 37.61
CA PRO A 450 4.54 9.27 37.04
C PRO A 450 3.66 8.22 37.71
N VAL A 451 3.10 7.35 36.88
CA VAL A 451 2.28 6.23 37.34
C VAL A 451 3.24 5.19 37.92
N GLU A 452 3.05 4.87 39.20
CA GLU A 452 3.91 3.97 39.96
C GLU A 452 3.16 2.73 40.43
N LYS A 453 3.93 1.68 40.73
CA LYS A 453 3.43 0.47 41.37
C LYS A 453 2.96 0.83 42.79
N GLN A 454 1.66 0.74 43.05
CA GLN A 454 1.14 0.85 44.41
C GLN A 454 1.42 -0.43 45.18
N ASN A 455 1.92 -0.29 46.41
CA ASN A 455 1.97 -1.41 47.32
C ASN A 455 0.57 -1.74 47.87
N LEU A 456 0.38 -2.99 48.31
CA LEU A 456 -0.89 -3.46 48.85
C LEU A 456 -1.41 -2.56 49.99
N ALA A 457 -0.51 -2.02 50.83
CA ALA A 457 -0.88 -1.15 51.95
C ALA A 457 -1.55 0.17 51.50
N ALA A 458 -1.12 0.75 50.38
CA ALA A 458 -1.72 1.96 49.82
C ALA A 458 -3.15 1.69 49.29
N ILE A 459 -3.33 0.57 48.58
CA ILE A 459 -4.64 0.15 48.06
C ILE A 459 -5.62 -0.12 49.21
N VAL A 460 -5.14 -0.74 50.29
CA VAL A 460 -5.95 -0.98 51.49
C VAL A 460 -6.41 0.34 52.13
N ARG A 461 -5.54 1.35 52.25
CA ARG A 461 -5.95 2.67 52.78
C ARG A 461 -7.01 3.35 51.92
N GLN A 462 -6.91 3.27 50.59
CA GLN A 462 -7.93 3.80 49.69
C GLN A 462 -9.26 3.08 49.86
N LEU A 463 -9.23 1.74 49.96
CA LEU A 463 -10.41 0.92 50.20
C LEU A 463 -11.09 1.30 51.52
N GLU A 464 -10.30 1.48 52.60
CA GLU A 464 -10.79 1.90 53.91
C GLU A 464 -11.40 3.30 53.90
N ALA A 465 -10.75 4.26 53.22
CA ALA A 465 -11.25 5.63 53.10
C ALA A 465 -12.57 5.67 52.31
N ALA A 466 -12.69 4.86 51.27
CA ALA A 466 -13.88 4.76 50.46
C ALA A 466 -15.02 4.02 51.19
N ALA A 467 -14.70 2.96 51.95
CA ALA A 467 -15.66 2.22 52.79
C ALA A 467 -16.28 3.06 53.92
N LYS A 468 -15.58 4.11 54.39
CA LYS A 468 -16.13 5.10 55.35
C LYS A 468 -17.22 5.98 54.73
N ARG A 469 -17.23 6.15 53.40
CA ARG A 469 -18.19 7.01 52.67
C ARG A 469 -19.46 6.27 52.24
N GLY A 470 -19.46 4.94 52.28
CA GLY A 470 -20.59 4.12 51.86
C GLY A 470 -20.21 2.68 51.57
N LEU A 471 -21.19 1.87 51.17
CA LEU A 471 -20.98 0.48 50.77
C LEU A 471 -20.26 0.41 49.43
N ILE A 472 -19.20 -0.40 49.35
CA ILE A 472 -18.36 -0.57 48.16
C ILE A 472 -18.27 -2.04 47.78
N LYS A 473 -18.50 -2.34 46.51
CA LYS A 473 -18.24 -3.67 45.92
C LYS A 473 -16.82 -3.69 45.36
N VAL A 474 -16.04 -4.67 45.78
CA VAL A 474 -14.69 -4.93 45.27
C VAL A 474 -14.81 -5.98 44.17
N LEU A 475 -14.42 -5.61 42.96
CA LEU A 475 -14.51 -6.43 41.76
C LEU A 475 -13.10 -6.81 41.29
N ALA A 476 -12.97 -8.00 40.72
CA ALA A 476 -11.74 -8.48 40.09
C ALA A 476 -11.98 -8.70 38.58
N PRO A 477 -11.35 -7.91 37.70
CA PRO A 477 -11.53 -8.04 36.25
C PRO A 477 -10.85 -9.31 35.72
N VAL A 478 -11.63 -10.19 35.08
CA VAL A 478 -11.18 -11.48 34.54
C VAL A 478 -10.98 -11.41 33.02
N VAL A 479 -11.82 -10.62 32.33
CA VAL A 479 -11.69 -10.31 30.90
C VAL A 479 -11.71 -8.80 30.73
N LYS A 480 -10.76 -8.25 29.98
CA LYS A 480 -10.61 -6.82 29.73
C LYS A 480 -10.67 -6.57 28.22
N ALA A 481 -11.75 -5.96 27.73
CA ALA A 481 -11.95 -5.56 26.33
C ALA A 481 -11.48 -6.62 25.29
N ARG A 482 -11.94 -7.87 25.43
CA ARG A 482 -11.58 -8.96 24.49
C ARG A 482 -12.78 -9.46 23.71
N LYS A 483 -12.58 -9.72 22.42
CA LYS A 483 -13.56 -10.38 21.55
C LYS A 483 -13.69 -11.86 21.89
N GLY A 484 -14.93 -12.36 21.91
CA GLY A 484 -15.18 -13.79 22.10
C GLY A 484 -16.44 -14.09 22.90
N PHE A 485 -16.80 -15.37 22.90
CA PHE A 485 -18.02 -15.87 23.53
C PHE A 485 -17.94 -15.90 25.07
N HIS A 486 -16.74 -16.00 25.64
CA HIS A 486 -16.39 -16.04 27.07
C HIS A 486 -17.25 -16.97 27.95
N THR A 487 -17.82 -18.02 27.37
CA THR A 487 -18.66 -19.00 28.11
C THR A 487 -17.85 -19.87 29.06
N ASP A 488 -16.55 -20.01 28.81
CA ASP A 488 -15.57 -20.64 29.68
C ASP A 488 -15.30 -19.84 30.96
N VAL A 489 -15.33 -18.50 30.88
CA VAL A 489 -15.16 -17.61 32.04
C VAL A 489 -16.33 -17.74 33.01
N ALA A 490 -17.56 -17.84 32.49
CA ALA A 490 -18.74 -18.08 33.33
C ALA A 490 -18.68 -19.44 34.04
N ARG A 491 -18.27 -20.51 33.35
CA ARG A 491 -18.06 -21.83 33.97
C ARG A 491 -16.92 -21.83 34.99
N TRP A 492 -15.85 -21.08 34.74
CA TRP A 492 -14.77 -20.93 35.70
C TRP A 492 -15.25 -20.20 36.96
N ALA A 493 -16.00 -19.12 36.81
CA ALA A 493 -16.55 -18.35 37.94
C ALA A 493 -17.52 -19.20 38.78
N GLU A 494 -18.34 -20.03 38.14
CA GLU A 494 -19.23 -21.01 38.80
C GLU A 494 -18.43 -22.00 39.65
N ARG A 495 -17.36 -22.59 39.10
CA ARG A 495 -16.49 -23.53 39.84
C ARG A 495 -15.76 -22.90 41.01
N GLN A 496 -15.46 -21.60 40.92
CA GLN A 496 -14.82 -20.84 42.01
C GLN A 496 -15.84 -20.33 43.05
N GLY A 497 -17.12 -20.65 42.89
CA GLY A 497 -18.17 -20.33 43.86
C GLY A 497 -18.69 -18.89 43.79
N PHE A 498 -18.50 -18.20 42.65
CA PHE A 498 -19.14 -16.90 42.41
C PHE A 498 -20.59 -17.10 41.93
N ASP A 499 -21.48 -16.17 42.26
CA ASP A 499 -22.89 -16.19 41.88
C ASP A 499 -23.22 -15.20 40.75
N THR A 500 -22.46 -14.10 40.68
CA THR A 500 -22.75 -12.93 39.85
C THR A 500 -21.49 -12.45 39.15
N LEU A 501 -21.61 -12.16 37.86
CA LEU A 501 -20.61 -11.48 37.04
C LEU A 501 -21.01 -10.03 36.80
N PHE A 502 -20.02 -9.16 36.61
CA PHE A 502 -20.20 -7.81 36.12
C PHE A 502 -19.71 -7.77 34.67
N VAL A 503 -20.65 -7.77 33.73
CA VAL A 503 -20.42 -7.88 32.28
C VAL A 503 -20.85 -6.58 31.62
N ASP A 504 -19.93 -5.89 30.94
CA ASP A 504 -20.19 -4.65 30.17
C ASP A 504 -21.02 -3.61 30.95
N GLY A 505 -20.68 -3.43 32.23
CA GLY A 505 -21.33 -2.46 33.12
C GLY A 505 -22.60 -2.95 33.82
N ARG A 506 -23.02 -4.21 33.62
CA ARG A 506 -24.24 -4.79 34.22
C ARG A 506 -23.94 -6.03 35.07
N PHE A 507 -24.66 -6.18 36.17
CA PHE A 507 -24.62 -7.40 36.97
C PHE A 507 -25.47 -8.49 36.30
N VAL A 508 -24.85 -9.64 36.02
CA VAL A 508 -25.47 -10.79 35.37
C VAL A 508 -25.29 -12.01 36.28
N PRO A 509 -26.37 -12.62 36.79
CA PRO A 509 -26.29 -13.90 37.49
C PRO A 509 -25.70 -14.98 36.57
N ILE A 510 -24.80 -15.82 37.07
CA ILE A 510 -24.14 -16.83 36.22
C ILE A 510 -25.16 -17.80 35.59
N ALA A 511 -26.22 -18.14 36.31
CA ALA A 511 -27.32 -18.97 35.80
C ALA A 511 -28.04 -18.37 34.57
N GLN A 512 -27.95 -17.05 34.39
CA GLN A 512 -28.55 -16.31 33.28
C GLN A 512 -27.50 -15.86 32.24
N PHE A 513 -26.24 -16.27 32.40
CA PHE A 513 -25.17 -15.89 31.47
C PHE A 513 -25.42 -16.51 30.10
N ARG A 514 -25.63 -15.64 29.10
CA ARG A 514 -25.79 -16.05 27.70
C ARG A 514 -24.47 -15.91 26.95
N ARG A 515 -24.35 -16.68 25.87
CA ARG A 515 -23.23 -16.59 24.93
C ARG A 515 -23.13 -15.16 24.39
N LEU A 516 -22.00 -14.50 24.62
CA LEU A 516 -21.73 -13.13 24.16
C LEU A 516 -21.44 -13.10 22.65
N GLU A 517 -21.34 -11.92 22.05
CA GLU A 517 -21.06 -11.80 20.60
C GLU A 517 -19.58 -12.09 20.29
N ARG A 518 -19.32 -12.83 19.21
CA ARG A 518 -17.94 -13.26 18.88
C ARG A 518 -17.03 -12.10 18.53
N PHE A 519 -17.57 -11.12 17.80
CA PHE A 519 -16.78 -10.09 17.11
C PHE A 519 -16.77 -8.75 17.85
N LYS A 520 -17.48 -8.65 18.98
CA LYS A 520 -17.54 -7.47 19.85
C LYS A 520 -16.63 -7.64 21.07
N GLU A 521 -16.02 -6.55 21.51
CA GLU A 521 -15.18 -6.56 22.72
C GLU A 521 -16.06 -6.56 23.98
N HIS A 522 -15.68 -7.40 24.96
CA HIS A 522 -16.40 -7.56 26.22
C HIS A 522 -15.46 -7.41 27.41
N THR A 523 -15.98 -6.86 28.51
CA THR A 523 -15.30 -6.75 29.80
C THR A 523 -16.10 -7.49 30.88
N ILE A 524 -15.44 -8.40 31.59
CA ILE A 524 -16.06 -9.28 32.59
C ILE A 524 -15.27 -9.21 33.90
N ALA A 525 -15.94 -8.89 35.00
CA ALA A 525 -15.37 -8.91 36.34
C ALA A 525 -16.19 -9.80 37.29
N VAL A 526 -15.54 -10.41 38.28
CA VAL A 526 -16.21 -11.13 39.39
C VAL A 526 -16.29 -10.25 40.62
N VAL A 527 -17.32 -10.44 41.45
CA VAL A 527 -17.44 -9.74 42.74
C VAL A 527 -16.59 -10.46 43.78
N ALA A 528 -15.43 -9.90 44.13
CA ALA A 528 -14.54 -10.45 45.16
C ALA A 528 -15.13 -10.29 46.58
N GLY A 529 -15.93 -9.24 46.79
CA GLY A 529 -16.75 -9.07 47.99
C GLY A 529 -17.25 -7.64 48.19
N VAL A 530 -17.82 -7.38 49.36
CA VAL A 530 -18.43 -6.08 49.70
C VAL A 530 -17.88 -5.58 51.03
N ILE A 531 -17.53 -4.29 51.09
CA ILE A 531 -16.99 -3.64 52.28
C ILE A 531 -17.82 -2.41 52.65
N ASP A 532 -17.96 -2.18 53.96
CA ASP A 532 -18.65 -1.04 54.58
C ASP A 532 -17.89 -0.59 55.82
N ALA A 533 -18.33 0.50 56.47
CA ALA A 533 -17.71 1.04 57.67
C ALA A 533 -17.61 0.04 58.85
N LYS A 534 -18.46 -1.00 58.89
CA LYS A 534 -18.45 -2.04 59.94
C LYS A 534 -17.46 -3.18 59.65
N ARG A 535 -17.05 -3.35 58.38
CA ARG A 535 -16.18 -4.43 57.90
C ARG A 535 -14.80 -3.97 57.42
N ILE A 536 -14.40 -2.76 57.82
CA ILE A 536 -13.10 -2.15 57.47
C ILE A 536 -11.89 -3.05 57.79
N THR A 537 -11.93 -3.84 58.88
CA THR A 537 -10.84 -4.75 59.26
C THR A 537 -10.58 -5.87 58.25
N LYS A 538 -11.51 -6.15 57.32
CA LYS A 538 -11.36 -7.14 56.24
C LYS A 538 -10.82 -6.54 54.93
N ALA A 539 -10.52 -5.24 54.90
CA ALA A 539 -10.05 -4.51 53.72
C ALA A 539 -8.79 -5.13 53.09
N GLY A 540 -7.81 -5.51 53.92
CA GLY A 540 -6.56 -6.16 53.50
C GLY A 540 -6.80 -7.43 52.69
N ASN A 541 -7.51 -8.39 53.28
CA ASN A 541 -7.76 -9.69 52.66
C ASN A 541 -8.63 -9.58 51.40
N LEU A 542 -9.60 -8.66 51.38
CA LEU A 542 -10.45 -8.42 50.21
C LEU A 542 -9.68 -7.78 49.05
N ALA A 543 -8.84 -6.78 49.34
CA ALA A 543 -8.00 -6.15 48.34
C ALA A 543 -7.01 -7.16 47.74
N GLN A 544 -6.34 -7.94 48.59
CA GLN A 544 -5.39 -8.97 48.15
C GLN A 544 -6.07 -10.02 47.26
N ARG A 545 -7.22 -10.56 47.69
CA ARG A 545 -7.97 -11.55 46.90
C ARG A 545 -8.44 -10.99 45.55
N ALA A 546 -8.91 -9.74 45.51
CA ALA A 546 -9.35 -9.12 44.27
C ALA A 546 -8.18 -8.89 43.30
N LEU A 547 -7.02 -8.48 43.82
CA LEU A 547 -5.80 -8.28 43.04
C LEU A 547 -5.24 -9.61 42.52
N GLU A 548 -5.26 -10.68 43.31
CA GLU A 548 -4.84 -12.02 42.87
C GLU A 548 -5.71 -12.54 41.71
N ILE A 549 -7.04 -12.42 41.83
CA ILE A 549 -7.97 -12.84 40.78
C ILE A 549 -7.83 -11.96 39.53
N GLY A 550 -7.70 -10.64 39.71
CA GLY A 550 -7.61 -9.67 38.63
C GLY A 550 -6.19 -9.44 38.09
N ARG A 551 -5.23 -10.30 38.46
CA ARG A 551 -3.81 -10.25 38.07
C ARG A 551 -3.19 -8.85 38.29
N GLY A 552 -3.19 -8.41 39.54
CA GLY A 552 -2.63 -7.11 39.95
C GLY A 552 -3.55 -5.91 39.72
N THR A 553 -4.77 -6.11 39.20
CA THR A 553 -5.79 -5.06 39.05
C THR A 553 -7.06 -5.42 39.84
N ALA A 554 -7.68 -4.44 40.50
CA ALA A 554 -9.01 -4.56 41.08
C ALA A 554 -9.84 -3.31 40.78
N GLN A 555 -11.16 -3.40 40.88
CA GLN A 555 -12.07 -2.28 40.67
C GLN A 555 -12.97 -2.11 41.89
N LEU A 556 -13.23 -0.86 42.25
CA LEU A 556 -14.08 -0.47 43.37
C LEU A 556 -15.33 0.19 42.79
N LEU A 557 -16.49 -0.40 43.04
CA LEU A 557 -17.77 0.16 42.64
C LEU A 557 -18.46 0.76 43.86
N ASP A 558 -18.65 2.08 43.85
CA ASP A 558 -19.33 2.79 44.93
C ASP A 558 -20.87 2.69 44.84
N SER A 559 -21.56 3.21 45.85
CA SER A 559 -23.03 3.24 45.90
C SER A 559 -23.70 4.15 44.84
N LYS A 560 -22.91 4.98 44.14
CA LYS A 560 -23.35 5.83 43.03
C LYS A 560 -23.00 5.23 41.66
N ASN A 561 -22.62 3.94 41.61
CA ASN A 561 -22.15 3.24 40.41
C ASN A 561 -20.90 3.85 39.76
N ARG A 562 -20.07 4.60 40.51
CA ARG A 562 -18.76 5.04 40.01
C ARG A 562 -17.73 3.94 40.20
N LEU A 563 -17.07 3.61 39.10
CA LEU A 563 -16.01 2.60 39.05
C LEU A 563 -14.65 3.28 39.26
N THR A 564 -13.92 2.89 40.29
CA THR A 564 -12.54 3.34 40.54
C THR A 564 -11.61 2.15 40.41
N ILE A 565 -10.62 2.21 39.52
CA ILE A 565 -9.66 1.11 39.35
C ILE A 565 -8.52 1.31 40.35
N VAL A 566 -8.09 0.24 41.01
CA VAL A 566 -6.90 0.19 41.87
C VAL A 566 -5.98 -0.91 41.36
N SER A 567 -4.67 -0.65 41.31
CA SER A 567 -3.72 -1.55 40.66
C SER A 567 -2.43 -1.56 41.45
N THR A 568 -1.89 -2.75 41.70
CA THR A 568 -0.53 -2.92 42.24
C THR A 568 0.55 -2.64 41.21
N GLU A 569 0.18 -2.49 39.94
CA GLU A 569 1.14 -2.34 38.84
C GLU A 569 1.25 -0.90 38.33
N MET A 570 0.15 -0.15 38.25
CA MET A 570 0.12 1.14 37.57
C MET A 570 -0.94 2.07 38.18
N SER A 571 -0.54 2.97 39.09
CA SER A 571 -1.46 3.94 39.71
C SER A 571 -0.82 5.32 39.96
N CYS A 572 -1.63 6.38 39.90
CA CYS A 572 -1.19 7.72 40.26
C CYS A 572 -1.03 7.82 41.79
N PRO A 573 0.11 8.30 42.30
CA PRO A 573 0.35 8.44 43.74
C PRO A 573 -0.51 9.54 44.40
N ASN A 574 -1.01 10.52 43.63
CA ASN A 574 -1.81 11.64 44.16
C ASN A 574 -3.32 11.39 44.09
N CYS A 575 -3.88 11.22 42.90
CA CYS A 575 -5.34 11.04 42.75
C CYS A 575 -5.81 9.59 42.93
N GLY A 576 -4.88 8.63 42.92
CA GLY A 576 -5.22 7.22 43.11
C GLY A 576 -5.80 6.51 41.89
N CYS A 577 -5.93 7.19 40.74
CA CYS A 577 -6.38 6.58 39.49
C CYS A 577 -5.41 5.46 39.07
N ALA A 578 -5.92 4.26 38.84
CA ALA A 578 -5.15 3.20 38.20
C ALA A 578 -5.26 3.27 36.68
N PHE A 579 -4.17 2.86 36.03
CA PHE A 579 -4.02 2.84 34.59
C PHE A 579 -3.77 1.41 34.11
N GLU A 580 -4.12 1.14 32.86
CA GLU A 580 -3.80 -0.13 32.21
C GLU A 580 -2.36 -0.13 31.68
N GLU A 581 -1.80 -1.32 31.42
CA GLU A 581 -0.50 -1.43 30.76
C GLU A 581 -0.55 -0.80 29.37
N LEU A 582 0.57 -0.18 28.96
CA LEU A 582 0.66 0.49 27.68
C LEU A 582 0.61 -0.51 26.52
N ASP A 583 -0.47 -0.45 25.74
CA ASP A 583 -0.66 -1.19 24.50
C ASP A 583 -0.39 -0.27 23.27
N PRO A 584 0.27 -0.75 22.21
CA PRO A 584 0.47 0.03 20.97
C PRO A 584 -0.82 0.60 20.35
N ARG A 585 -2.00 0.05 20.64
CA ARG A 585 -3.31 0.55 20.21
C ARG A 585 -3.70 1.86 20.89
N LEU A 586 -3.23 2.13 22.12
CA LEU A 586 -3.44 3.41 22.81
C LEU A 586 -2.80 4.58 22.07
N PHE A 587 -1.72 4.31 21.35
CA PHE A 587 -1.02 5.30 20.54
C PHE A 587 -1.55 5.38 19.10
N SER A 588 -2.66 4.71 18.79
CA SER A 588 -3.27 4.73 17.46
C SER A 588 -4.51 5.62 17.47
N PHE A 589 -4.44 6.76 16.79
CA PHE A 589 -5.63 7.59 16.56
C PHE A 589 -6.62 6.98 15.55
N ASN A 590 -6.23 5.90 14.85
CA ASN A 590 -7.13 5.07 14.03
C ASN A 590 -7.86 3.98 14.85
N SER A 591 -7.58 3.88 16.16
CA SER A 591 -8.26 2.94 17.04
C SER A 591 -9.10 3.71 18.05
N PRO A 592 -10.35 3.29 18.34
CA PRO A 592 -11.16 3.90 19.38
C PRO A 592 -10.46 3.96 20.75
N HIS A 593 -9.53 3.02 21.00
CA HIS A 593 -8.72 2.96 22.22
C HIS A 593 -7.77 4.16 22.36
N GLY A 594 -7.19 4.64 21.25
CA GLY A 594 -6.21 5.72 21.25
C GLY A 594 -6.73 7.06 20.73
N ALA A 595 -7.84 7.06 19.99
CA ALA A 595 -8.41 8.24 19.37
C ALA A 595 -8.91 9.28 20.38
N CYS A 596 -8.72 10.56 20.07
CA CYS A 596 -9.37 11.65 20.80
C CYS A 596 -10.89 11.51 20.69
N LYS A 597 -11.57 11.51 21.83
CA LYS A 597 -13.03 11.36 21.90
C LYS A 597 -13.82 12.52 21.30
N GLN A 598 -13.21 13.70 21.17
CA GLN A 598 -13.90 14.88 20.66
C GLN A 598 -13.86 14.93 19.12
N CYS A 599 -12.73 14.59 18.50
CA CYS A 599 -12.57 14.66 17.04
C CYS A 599 -12.48 13.28 16.36
N GLY A 600 -12.81 12.18 17.06
CA GLY A 600 -12.74 10.83 16.48
C GLY A 600 -11.37 10.38 15.98
N GLY A 601 -10.28 11.06 16.38
CA GLY A 601 -8.93 10.79 15.88
C GLY A 601 -8.53 11.55 14.60
N PHE A 602 -9.33 12.51 14.13
CA PHE A 602 -8.99 13.36 12.98
C PHE A 602 -8.02 14.50 13.34
N GLY A 603 -8.08 15.01 14.57
CA GLY A 603 -7.29 16.16 15.05
C GLY A 603 -7.94 17.52 14.80
N GLU A 604 -8.95 17.56 13.93
CA GLU A 604 -9.73 18.74 13.56
C GLU A 604 -11.23 18.40 13.68
N ILE A 605 -12.06 19.41 13.84
CA ILE A 605 -13.51 19.31 14.00
C ILE A 605 -14.17 20.15 12.90
N TRP A 606 -15.04 19.51 12.12
CA TRP A 606 -15.95 20.18 11.17
C TRP A 606 -17.41 19.94 11.58
N ASP A 607 -17.73 18.69 11.91
CA ASP A 607 -19.00 18.25 12.46
C ASP A 607 -18.72 17.20 13.53
N GLN A 608 -18.78 17.63 14.79
CA GLN A 608 -18.40 16.79 15.91
C GLN A 608 -19.32 15.56 16.06
N GLU A 609 -20.62 15.71 15.80
CA GLU A 609 -21.61 14.67 16.03
C GLU A 609 -21.49 13.58 14.95
N PHE A 610 -21.29 13.98 13.70
CA PHE A 610 -21.03 13.08 12.59
C PHE A 610 -19.69 12.35 12.74
N GLN A 611 -18.61 13.07 13.06
CA GLN A 611 -17.26 12.51 13.23
C GLN A 611 -17.14 11.47 14.36
N THR A 612 -17.96 11.60 15.39
CA THR A 612 -17.95 10.70 16.56
C THR A 612 -19.03 9.61 16.50
N GLY A 613 -19.88 9.64 15.47
CA GLY A 613 -20.99 8.70 15.31
C GLY A 613 -22.03 8.83 16.42
N ALA A 614 -22.26 10.04 16.93
CA ALA A 614 -23.20 10.30 18.03
C ALA A 614 -24.67 10.27 17.57
N GLU A 615 -24.95 10.47 16.29
CA GLU A 615 -26.25 10.21 15.67
C GLU A 615 -26.32 8.72 15.26
N ASP A 616 -27.01 7.89 16.06
CA ASP A 616 -27.27 6.46 15.83
C ASP A 616 -28.17 6.22 14.58
N ASN A 617 -27.68 6.53 13.38
CA ASN A 617 -28.40 6.31 12.12
C ASN A 617 -27.86 5.11 11.29
N SER A 618 -26.81 4.42 11.74
CA SER A 618 -26.22 3.26 11.05
C SER A 618 -26.17 2.00 11.93
N ASP A 619 -26.05 0.82 11.30
CA ASP A 619 -26.12 -0.47 11.98
C ASP A 619 -24.79 -0.83 12.69
N SER A 620 -23.70 -0.10 12.45
CA SER A 620 -22.40 -0.34 13.09
C SER A 620 -21.49 0.89 13.23
N VAL A 621 -20.65 0.89 14.27
CA VAL A 621 -19.60 1.91 14.51
C VAL A 621 -18.63 2.04 13.32
N LEU A 622 -18.35 0.93 12.62
CA LEU A 622 -17.45 0.91 11.47
C LEU A 622 -18.04 1.66 10.27
N GLU A 623 -19.36 1.56 10.04
CA GLU A 623 -20.03 2.30 8.96
C GLU A 623 -20.00 3.81 9.22
N ASN A 624 -20.23 4.24 10.46
CA ASN A 624 -20.07 5.64 10.85
C ASN A 624 -18.64 6.14 10.66
N GLU A 625 -17.63 5.35 11.06
CA GLU A 625 -16.23 5.71 10.86
C GLU A 625 -15.87 5.85 9.37
N LEU A 626 -16.35 4.93 8.52
CA LEU A 626 -16.13 4.99 7.06
C LEU A 626 -16.87 6.17 6.42
N ALA A 627 -18.09 6.47 6.85
CA ALA A 627 -18.85 7.62 6.36
C ALA A 627 -18.16 8.95 6.73
N ALA A 628 -17.70 9.07 7.97
CA ALA A 628 -16.91 10.22 8.45
C ALA A 628 -15.58 10.35 7.69
N GLU A 629 -14.89 9.24 7.41
CA GLU A 629 -13.68 9.25 6.60
C GLU A 629 -13.96 9.71 5.17
N HIS A 630 -15.00 9.17 4.52
CA HIS A 630 -15.39 9.55 3.17
C HIS A 630 -15.78 11.02 3.10
N GLU A 631 -16.62 11.52 4.01
CA GLU A 631 -17.01 12.94 4.03
C GLU A 631 -15.81 13.86 4.25
N SER A 632 -14.87 13.46 5.12
CA SER A 632 -13.66 14.24 5.36
C SER A 632 -12.88 14.55 4.07
N GLU A 633 -12.97 13.72 3.03
CA GLU A 633 -12.30 13.94 1.74
C GLU A 633 -12.85 15.14 0.95
N TRP A 634 -14.04 15.61 1.30
CA TRP A 634 -14.80 16.65 0.59
C TRP A 634 -14.84 17.99 1.32
N ILE A 635 -14.28 18.05 2.53
CA ILE A 635 -14.30 19.24 3.38
C ILE A 635 -13.06 20.07 3.12
N ASP A 636 -13.27 21.36 2.88
CA ASP A 636 -12.18 22.31 2.67
C ASP A 636 -11.49 22.63 4.01
N ALA A 637 -10.16 22.80 3.99
CA ALA A 637 -9.37 23.05 5.19
C ALA A 637 -9.79 24.30 5.98
N ASN A 638 -10.48 25.25 5.33
CA ASN A 638 -10.99 26.46 5.94
C ASN A 638 -12.30 26.25 6.74
N GLU A 639 -12.95 25.10 6.57
CA GLU A 639 -14.20 24.75 7.26
C GLU A 639 -13.93 23.94 8.55
N ALA A 640 -12.75 23.31 8.65
CA ALA A 640 -12.34 22.52 9.81
C ALA A 640 -11.55 23.37 10.82
N GLN A 641 -11.85 23.22 12.11
CA GLN A 641 -11.13 23.88 13.20
C GLN A 641 -10.25 22.89 13.96
N GLU A 642 -9.06 23.33 14.39
CA GLU A 642 -8.20 22.49 15.23
C GLU A 642 -8.93 22.05 16.51
N CYS A 643 -8.86 20.76 16.83
CA CYS A 643 -9.60 20.22 17.97
C CYS A 643 -9.09 20.82 19.30
N PRO A 644 -9.94 21.47 20.10
CA PRO A 644 -9.51 22.15 21.32
C PRO A 644 -9.12 21.20 22.46
N SER A 645 -9.56 19.93 22.44
CA SER A 645 -9.17 18.95 23.46
C SER A 645 -7.79 18.35 23.20
N CYS A 646 -7.48 18.02 21.94
CA CYS A 646 -6.23 17.35 21.59
C CYS A 646 -5.16 18.26 21.00
N HIS A 647 -5.51 19.50 20.62
CA HIS A 647 -4.62 20.47 19.96
C HIS A 647 -3.91 19.81 18.77
N GLY A 648 -4.70 19.23 17.86
CA GLY A 648 -4.20 18.55 16.67
C GLY A 648 -3.52 17.19 16.90
N SER A 649 -3.29 16.75 18.15
CA SER A 649 -2.55 15.50 18.43
C SER A 649 -3.26 14.22 17.99
N ARG A 650 -4.58 14.28 17.76
CA ARG A 650 -5.46 13.16 17.40
C ARG A 650 -5.63 12.09 18.49
N LEU A 651 -4.85 12.14 19.55
CA LEU A 651 -4.79 11.12 20.59
C LEU A 651 -5.61 11.49 21.82
N ASN A 652 -6.05 10.47 22.54
CA ASN A 652 -6.71 10.62 23.83
C ASN A 652 -5.76 11.23 24.89
N ALA A 653 -6.32 11.60 26.05
CA ALA A 653 -5.55 12.19 27.13
C ALA A 653 -4.47 11.24 27.69
N VAL A 654 -4.77 9.95 27.81
CA VAL A 654 -3.86 8.95 28.41
C VAL A 654 -2.59 8.79 27.56
N ALA A 655 -2.73 8.62 26.25
CA ALA A 655 -1.62 8.41 25.33
C ALA A 655 -0.71 9.63 25.21
N ARG A 656 -1.28 10.85 25.27
CA ARG A 656 -0.53 12.11 25.31
C ARG A 656 0.31 12.27 26.57
N HIS A 657 -0.06 11.62 27.68
CA HIS A 657 0.68 11.69 28.94
C HIS A 657 1.67 10.54 29.11
N VAL A 658 2.07 9.86 28.03
CA VAL A 658 3.19 8.92 28.06
C VAL A 658 4.43 9.62 27.54
N ARG A 659 5.51 9.58 28.31
CA ARG A 659 6.78 10.24 27.99
C ARG A 659 7.90 9.23 27.79
N LEU A 660 8.58 9.34 26.66
CA LEU A 660 9.84 8.68 26.37
C LEU A 660 10.97 9.66 26.64
N GLN A 661 11.72 9.46 27.73
CA GLN A 661 12.83 10.33 28.14
C GLN A 661 12.46 11.83 28.18
N GLY A 662 11.23 12.11 28.63
CA GLY A 662 10.71 13.47 28.77
C GLY A 662 9.87 13.98 27.58
N GLN A 663 9.85 13.26 26.44
CA GLN A 663 9.08 13.66 25.26
C GLN A 663 7.84 12.80 25.04
N THR A 664 6.72 13.41 24.67
CA THR A 664 5.47 12.71 24.32
C THR A 664 5.46 12.31 22.84
N ILE A 665 4.59 11.38 22.46
CA ILE A 665 4.52 10.92 21.06
C ILE A 665 4.04 12.03 20.12
N ASP A 666 3.15 12.91 20.60
CA ASP A 666 2.63 14.05 19.83
C ASP A 666 3.72 15.10 19.59
N GLN A 667 4.63 15.29 20.55
CA GLN A 667 5.82 16.12 20.35
C GLN A 667 6.71 15.55 19.23
N PHE A 668 6.92 14.23 19.19
CA PHE A 668 7.64 13.59 18.09
C PHE A 668 6.95 13.79 16.74
N THR A 669 5.61 13.69 16.69
CA THR A 669 4.89 13.90 15.43
C THR A 669 4.93 15.37 14.97
N ASN A 670 5.09 16.33 15.88
CA ASN A 670 5.19 17.74 15.52
C ASN A 670 6.58 18.13 14.98
N LEU A 671 7.60 17.29 15.18
CA LEU A 671 8.92 17.52 14.61
C LEU A 671 8.94 17.25 13.11
N SER A 672 9.78 18.00 12.40
CA SER A 672 10.16 17.65 11.04
C SER A 672 10.91 16.31 11.02
N ALA A 673 10.88 15.60 9.90
CA ALA A 673 11.57 14.32 9.77
C ALA A 673 13.07 14.42 10.11
N SER A 674 13.73 15.53 9.74
CA SER A 674 15.13 15.80 10.09
C SER A 674 15.35 16.00 11.60
N GLU A 675 14.48 16.78 12.25
CA GLU A 675 14.57 17.00 13.69
C GLU A 675 14.27 15.72 14.46
N ALA A 676 13.28 14.95 14.02
CA ALA A 676 12.93 13.65 14.59
C ALA A 676 14.11 12.68 14.49
N ALA A 677 14.82 12.64 13.34
CA ALA A 677 16.01 11.79 13.18
C ALA A 677 17.09 12.12 14.22
N HIS A 678 17.35 13.42 14.41
CA HIS A 678 18.30 13.89 15.42
C HIS A 678 17.85 13.63 16.86
N GLN A 679 16.54 13.70 17.15
CA GLN A 679 16.02 13.34 18.48
C GLN A 679 16.15 11.83 18.75
N ILE A 680 15.85 10.98 17.76
CA ILE A 680 16.02 9.53 17.86
C ILE A 680 17.48 9.17 18.15
N ASP A 681 18.43 9.87 17.54
CA ASP A 681 19.88 9.65 17.77
C ASP A 681 20.35 10.02 19.18
N LYS A 682 19.60 10.87 19.90
CA LYS A 682 19.92 11.26 21.28
C LYS A 682 19.40 10.27 22.33
N LEU A 683 18.44 9.42 21.98
CA LEU A 683 17.82 8.49 22.93
C LEU A 683 18.82 7.45 23.41
N LYS A 684 18.93 7.29 24.74
CA LYS A 684 19.83 6.29 25.36
C LYS A 684 19.05 5.32 26.21
N PHE A 685 19.13 4.04 25.89
CA PHE A 685 18.42 2.99 26.62
C PHE A 685 19.39 2.13 27.42
N HIS A 686 18.92 1.61 28.57
CA HIS A 686 19.68 0.74 29.46
C HIS A 686 18.85 -0.50 29.83
N GLY A 687 19.54 -1.61 30.13
CA GLY A 687 18.90 -2.84 30.60
C GLY A 687 17.88 -3.43 29.63
N THR A 688 16.68 -3.74 30.12
CA THR A 688 15.59 -4.36 29.33
C THR A 688 15.13 -3.44 28.18
N HIS A 689 15.07 -2.12 28.39
CA HIS A 689 14.67 -1.18 27.35
C HIS A 689 15.68 -1.13 26.19
N GLN A 690 16.97 -1.35 26.46
CA GLN A 690 17.99 -1.40 25.41
C GLN A 690 17.77 -2.58 24.47
N THR A 691 17.38 -3.74 25.01
CA THR A 691 17.11 -4.95 24.22
C THR A 691 15.92 -4.73 23.29
N VAL A 692 14.85 -4.07 23.78
CA VAL A 692 13.67 -3.75 22.96
C VAL A 692 13.98 -2.69 21.90
N ALA A 693 14.75 -1.66 22.26
CA ALA A 693 15.05 -0.54 21.36
C ALA A 693 16.10 -0.89 20.28
N ALA A 694 16.90 -1.94 20.49
CA ALA A 694 18.01 -2.32 19.60
C ALA A 694 17.58 -2.52 18.14
N ASP A 695 16.41 -3.12 17.92
CA ASP A 695 15.87 -3.38 16.58
C ASP A 695 14.97 -2.23 16.07
N LEU A 696 14.28 -1.52 16.97
CA LEU A 696 13.35 -0.46 16.58
C LEU A 696 14.04 0.83 16.13
N ILE A 697 15.11 1.23 16.84
CA ILE A 697 15.79 2.50 16.58
C ILE A 697 16.44 2.54 15.18
N PRO A 698 17.15 1.49 14.72
CA PRO A 698 17.66 1.45 13.34
C PRO A 698 16.55 1.59 12.29
N GLU A 699 15.42 0.92 12.47
CA GLU A 699 14.29 0.94 11.53
C GLU A 699 13.62 2.34 11.45
N ILE A 700 13.45 3.01 12.60
CA ILE A 700 12.93 4.39 12.66
C ILE A 700 13.91 5.35 11.99
N ARG A 701 15.19 5.29 12.38
CA ARG A 701 16.26 6.15 11.85
C ARG A 701 16.39 6.02 10.33
N GLN A 702 16.37 4.79 9.83
CA GLN A 702 16.51 4.51 8.41
C GLN A 702 15.37 5.12 7.59
N ARG A 703 14.11 4.99 8.05
CA ARG A 703 12.94 5.60 7.38
C ARG A 703 13.00 7.13 7.38
N LEU A 704 13.37 7.74 8.51
CA LEU A 704 13.54 9.20 8.60
C LEU A 704 14.64 9.70 7.64
N ARG A 705 15.77 9.00 7.56
CA ARG A 705 16.84 9.31 6.58
C ARG A 705 16.38 9.14 5.14
N PHE A 706 15.52 8.15 4.83
CA PHE A 706 14.96 8.04 3.48
C PHE A 706 14.10 9.24 3.12
N MET A 707 13.30 9.77 4.07
CA MET A 707 12.58 11.02 3.86
C MET A 707 13.52 12.20 3.58
N GLU A 708 14.63 12.32 4.33
CA GLU A 708 15.65 13.35 4.07
C GLU A 708 16.27 13.22 2.66
N ASN A 709 16.62 12.00 2.26
CA ASN A 709 17.25 11.71 0.97
C ASN A 709 16.35 12.08 -0.21
N VAL A 710 15.05 11.85 -0.11
CA VAL A 710 14.08 12.28 -1.14
C VAL A 710 13.68 13.75 -1.01
N GLY A 711 14.29 14.52 -0.09
CA GLY A 711 14.05 15.96 0.04
C GLY A 711 12.84 16.35 0.89
N LEU A 712 12.32 15.43 1.72
CA LEU A 712 11.14 15.64 2.57
C LEU A 712 11.49 15.83 4.06
N GLY A 713 12.76 16.09 4.37
CA GLY A 713 13.24 16.30 5.74
C GLY A 713 12.50 17.40 6.51
N TYR A 714 11.96 18.41 5.80
CA TYR A 714 11.23 19.54 6.37
C TYR A 714 9.79 19.23 6.80
N LEU A 715 9.23 18.08 6.40
CA LEU A 715 7.85 17.73 6.69
C LEU A 715 7.69 17.28 8.14
N ALA A 716 6.72 17.86 8.85
CA ALA A 716 6.30 17.37 10.14
C ALA A 716 5.67 15.97 10.00
N LEU A 717 6.04 15.06 10.90
CA LEU A 717 5.56 13.67 10.90
C LEU A 717 4.03 13.56 11.08
N GLY A 718 3.43 14.49 11.82
CA GLY A 718 1.99 14.59 12.06
C GLY A 718 1.23 15.36 10.99
N ARG A 719 1.91 15.92 9.96
CA ARG A 719 1.25 16.66 8.87
C ARG A 719 0.24 15.75 8.19
N SER A 720 -0.97 16.26 7.99
CA SER A 720 -2.05 15.56 7.29
C SER A 720 -1.61 15.19 5.88
N ALA A 721 -1.89 13.95 5.46
CA ALA A 721 -1.57 13.50 4.10
C ALA A 721 -2.37 14.29 3.03
N LYS A 722 -3.50 14.90 3.41
CA LYS A 722 -4.34 15.72 2.51
C LYS A 722 -3.70 17.04 2.09
N THR A 723 -2.82 17.60 2.93
CA THR A 723 -2.20 18.91 2.66
C THR A 723 -0.92 18.79 1.85
N LEU A 724 -0.52 17.56 1.48
CA LEU A 724 0.67 17.32 0.67
C LEU A 724 0.40 17.63 -0.80
N SER A 725 1.37 18.25 -1.45
CA SER A 725 1.42 18.34 -2.91
C SER A 725 1.58 16.96 -3.55
N GLY A 726 1.23 16.83 -4.84
CA GLY A 726 1.39 15.57 -5.58
C GLY A 726 2.83 15.03 -5.52
N GLY A 727 3.82 15.90 -5.74
CA GLY A 727 5.24 15.53 -5.65
C GLY A 727 5.70 15.18 -4.22
N GLU A 728 5.19 15.84 -3.16
CA GLU A 728 5.45 15.42 -1.78
C GLU A 728 4.88 14.01 -1.50
N ALA A 729 3.63 13.75 -1.88
CA ALA A 729 2.98 12.46 -1.68
C ALA A 729 3.72 11.32 -2.43
N GLN A 730 4.14 11.58 -3.67
CA GLN A 730 4.90 10.62 -4.47
C GLN A 730 6.26 10.30 -3.82
N ARG A 731 7.00 11.32 -3.38
CA ARG A 731 8.29 11.13 -2.70
C ARG A 731 8.15 10.42 -1.34
N ILE A 732 7.06 10.65 -0.61
CA ILE A 732 6.75 9.90 0.61
C ILE A 732 6.57 8.41 0.29
N ARG A 733 5.82 8.09 -0.78
CA ARG A 733 5.62 6.71 -1.21
C ARG A 733 6.94 6.06 -1.62
N LEU A 734 7.80 6.79 -2.33
CA LEU A 734 9.16 6.33 -2.66
C LEU A 734 10.00 6.07 -1.39
N ALA A 735 9.97 6.99 -0.41
CA ALA A 735 10.65 6.80 0.87
C ALA A 735 10.15 5.55 1.63
N ALA A 736 8.85 5.31 1.63
CA ALA A 736 8.25 4.10 2.22
C ALA A 736 8.76 2.82 1.51
N GLN A 737 8.83 2.83 0.18
CA GLN A 737 9.34 1.69 -0.61
C GLN A 737 10.85 1.45 -0.44
N LEU A 738 11.64 2.50 -0.22
CA LEU A 738 13.07 2.32 0.12
C LEU A 738 13.25 1.64 1.49
N GLY A 739 12.26 1.77 2.37
CA GLY A 739 12.14 1.11 3.67
C GLY A 739 11.84 -0.39 3.60
N SER A 740 11.17 -0.89 2.55
CA SER A 740 10.68 -2.28 2.49
C SER A 740 11.75 -3.33 2.11
N ASN A 741 12.99 -2.91 1.83
CA ASN A 741 14.15 -3.74 1.50
C ASN A 741 13.90 -4.85 0.45
N LEU A 742 12.97 -4.61 -0.47
CA LEU A 742 12.58 -5.55 -1.53
C LEU A 742 13.70 -5.71 -2.58
N ARG A 743 13.80 -6.91 -3.15
CA ARG A 743 14.71 -7.25 -4.26
C ARG A 743 13.98 -7.98 -5.36
N GLY A 744 14.44 -7.82 -6.60
CA GLY A 744 13.85 -8.47 -7.77
C GLY A 744 12.51 -7.86 -8.22
N VAL A 745 12.14 -6.69 -7.70
CA VAL A 745 10.91 -5.96 -8.03
C VAL A 745 11.14 -5.05 -9.24
N LEU A 746 10.12 -4.85 -10.07
CA LEU A 746 10.06 -3.79 -11.06
C LEU A 746 9.34 -2.58 -10.46
N TYR A 747 10.08 -1.49 -10.26
CA TYR A 747 9.47 -0.21 -9.90
C TYR A 747 9.12 0.56 -11.16
N VAL A 748 7.86 0.96 -11.29
CA VAL A 748 7.37 1.81 -12.38
C VAL A 748 7.08 3.19 -11.78
N LEU A 749 7.82 4.23 -12.19
CA LEU A 749 7.74 5.58 -11.64
C LEU A 749 7.24 6.57 -12.68
N ASP A 750 6.29 7.43 -12.28
CA ASP A 750 5.69 8.44 -13.16
C ASP A 750 6.24 9.83 -12.86
N GLU A 751 7.15 10.32 -13.70
CA GLU A 751 7.78 11.64 -13.59
C GLU A 751 8.16 12.03 -12.13
N PRO A 752 9.02 11.24 -11.45
CA PRO A 752 9.32 11.44 -10.03
C PRO A 752 10.08 12.75 -9.77
N THR A 753 10.53 13.46 -10.81
CA THR A 753 11.18 14.77 -10.71
C THR A 753 10.21 15.94 -10.70
N ILE A 754 8.90 15.70 -10.76
CA ILE A 754 7.90 16.78 -10.73
C ILE A 754 7.95 17.61 -9.43
N GLY A 755 7.88 18.93 -9.59
CA GLY A 755 7.89 19.90 -8.49
C GLY A 755 9.17 19.88 -7.64
N LEU A 756 10.23 19.23 -8.15
CA LEU A 756 11.54 19.20 -7.51
C LEU A 756 12.45 20.27 -8.08
N HIS A 757 13.13 20.96 -7.18
CA HIS A 757 14.23 21.81 -7.56
C HIS A 757 15.44 20.98 -8.04
N SER A 758 16.20 21.46 -9.02
CA SER A 758 17.32 20.73 -9.65
C SER A 758 18.34 20.17 -8.64
N ARG A 759 18.57 20.87 -7.52
CA ARG A 759 19.39 20.37 -6.40
C ARG A 759 18.87 19.04 -5.83
N ASP A 760 17.57 18.98 -5.57
CA ASP A 760 16.93 17.85 -4.90
C ASP A 760 16.67 16.71 -5.91
N ASN A 761 16.51 17.05 -7.20
CA ASN A 761 16.48 16.07 -8.30
C ASN A 761 17.73 15.17 -8.29
N LEU A 762 18.93 15.75 -8.15
CA LEU A 762 20.16 14.95 -8.07
C LEU A 762 20.15 13.94 -6.92
N ARG A 763 19.58 14.29 -5.76
CA ARG A 763 19.49 13.38 -4.59
C ARG A 763 18.48 12.27 -4.81
N LEU A 764 17.36 12.59 -5.45
CA LEU A 764 16.38 11.60 -5.89
C LEU A 764 17.03 10.59 -6.84
N LEU A 765 17.77 11.07 -7.84
CA LEU A 765 18.46 10.21 -8.80
C LEU A 765 19.53 9.31 -8.16
N ASP A 766 20.26 9.81 -7.16
CA ASP A 766 21.18 9.00 -6.34
C ASP A 766 20.41 7.88 -5.61
N THR A 767 19.23 8.21 -5.12
CA THR A 767 18.36 7.26 -4.40
C THR A 767 17.77 6.19 -5.33
N LEU A 768 17.35 6.56 -6.54
CA LEU A 768 16.90 5.61 -7.57
C LEU A 768 18.04 4.68 -8.01
N SER A 769 19.26 5.22 -8.13
CA SER A 769 20.46 4.43 -8.42
C SER A 769 20.74 3.41 -7.30
N ALA A 770 20.61 3.82 -6.03
CA ALA A 770 20.74 2.91 -4.90
C ALA A 770 19.64 1.83 -4.88
N LEU A 771 18.40 2.16 -5.27
CA LEU A 771 17.32 1.18 -5.37
C LEU A 771 17.60 0.13 -6.45
N ARG A 772 18.15 0.56 -7.60
CA ARG A 772 18.62 -0.32 -8.68
C ARG A 772 19.73 -1.26 -8.19
N GLU A 773 20.74 -0.71 -7.52
CA GLU A 773 21.91 -1.45 -7.01
C GLU A 773 21.55 -2.54 -5.99
N LYS A 774 20.39 -2.42 -5.32
CA LYS A 774 19.83 -3.48 -4.47
C LYS A 774 19.31 -4.71 -5.24
N GLY A 775 19.35 -4.68 -6.58
CA GLY A 775 18.87 -5.77 -7.45
C GLY A 775 17.44 -5.59 -7.91
N ASN A 776 16.98 -4.35 -8.07
CA ASN A 776 15.66 -4.02 -8.61
C ASN A 776 15.77 -3.46 -10.03
N SER A 777 14.69 -3.60 -10.80
CA SER A 777 14.57 -2.96 -12.12
C SER A 777 13.73 -1.69 -11.97
N LEU A 778 14.13 -0.60 -12.63
CA LEU A 778 13.37 0.65 -12.61
C LEU A 778 12.95 1.00 -14.02
N VAL A 779 11.67 1.28 -14.22
CA VAL A 779 11.11 1.89 -15.41
C VAL A 779 10.57 3.25 -15.00
N VAL A 780 11.16 4.32 -15.52
CA VAL A 780 10.85 5.70 -15.15
C VAL A 780 10.30 6.41 -16.37
N VAL A 781 9.05 6.88 -16.32
CA VAL A 781 8.51 7.78 -17.34
C VAL A 781 9.02 9.18 -17.02
N GLU A 782 9.84 9.78 -17.88
CA GLU A 782 10.46 11.08 -17.60
C GLU A 782 10.80 11.91 -18.84
N HIS A 783 10.91 13.21 -18.59
CA HIS A 783 11.27 14.25 -19.57
C HIS A 783 12.48 15.09 -19.11
N ASP A 784 12.95 14.90 -17.89
CA ASP A 784 14.10 15.63 -17.36
C ASP A 784 15.45 15.22 -17.99
N ASP A 785 16.27 16.21 -18.34
CA ASP A 785 17.60 16.03 -18.96
C ASP A 785 18.55 15.26 -18.04
N GLU A 786 18.58 15.57 -16.74
CA GLU A 786 19.48 14.90 -15.80
C GLU A 786 19.10 13.43 -15.61
N THR A 787 17.80 13.14 -15.55
CA THR A 787 17.27 11.77 -15.44
C THR A 787 17.62 10.93 -16.65
N MET A 788 17.37 11.43 -17.87
CA MET A 788 17.75 10.72 -19.10
C MET A 788 19.26 10.50 -19.20
N ARG A 789 20.08 11.45 -18.75
CA ARG A 789 21.55 11.31 -18.75
C ARG A 789 22.05 10.25 -17.76
N ARG A 790 21.29 9.93 -16.72
CA ARG A 790 21.61 8.87 -15.75
C ARG A 790 21.02 7.51 -16.08
N ALA A 791 20.11 7.44 -17.06
CA ALA A 791 19.50 6.21 -17.49
C ALA A 791 20.54 5.24 -18.04
N ASP A 792 20.39 3.96 -17.72
CA ASP A 792 21.18 2.89 -18.33
C ASP A 792 20.67 2.58 -19.75
N HIS A 793 19.36 2.73 -19.96
CA HIS A 793 18.67 2.49 -21.23
C HIS A 793 17.50 3.45 -21.39
N ILE A 794 17.23 3.90 -22.61
CA ILE A 794 16.13 4.82 -22.94
C ILE A 794 15.23 4.18 -23.99
N VAL A 795 13.92 4.36 -23.84
CA VAL A 795 12.90 4.04 -24.84
C VAL A 795 12.19 5.34 -25.20
N ASP A 796 12.37 5.82 -26.43
CA ASP A 796 11.74 7.03 -26.94
C ASP A 796 10.49 6.66 -27.76
N LEU A 797 9.33 7.13 -27.30
CA LEU A 797 8.03 6.90 -27.92
C LEU A 797 7.55 8.15 -28.67
N GLY A 798 7.01 7.95 -29.86
CA GLY A 798 6.58 9.03 -30.74
C GLY A 798 6.11 8.49 -32.09
N PRO A 799 6.37 9.19 -33.21
CA PRO A 799 7.09 10.46 -33.33
C PRO A 799 6.30 11.70 -32.90
N ARG A 800 4.97 11.58 -32.72
CA ARG A 800 4.08 12.66 -32.27
C ARG A 800 3.18 12.20 -31.11
N ALA A 801 2.26 13.07 -30.68
CA ALA A 801 1.26 12.78 -29.68
C ALA A 801 0.02 12.07 -30.29
N GLY A 802 -0.75 11.38 -29.44
CA GLY A 802 -2.07 10.85 -29.82
C GLY A 802 -2.02 9.77 -30.87
N ILE A 803 -2.93 9.87 -31.85
CA ILE A 803 -3.07 8.91 -32.96
C ILE A 803 -1.82 8.83 -33.84
N HIS A 804 -0.98 9.87 -33.83
CA HIS A 804 0.28 9.98 -34.56
C HIS A 804 1.50 9.55 -33.72
N GLY A 805 1.27 9.11 -32.48
CA GLY A 805 2.25 8.49 -31.61
C GLY A 805 2.09 6.98 -31.54
N GLY A 806 2.56 6.40 -30.43
CA GLY A 806 2.40 4.98 -30.14
C GLY A 806 3.40 4.07 -30.86
N GLU A 807 4.45 4.63 -31.46
CA GLU A 807 5.56 3.89 -32.07
C GLU A 807 6.85 4.05 -31.25
N VAL A 808 7.73 3.05 -31.31
CA VAL A 808 9.09 3.15 -30.75
C VAL A 808 9.98 3.85 -31.76
N VAL A 809 10.35 5.11 -31.48
CA VAL A 809 11.17 5.93 -32.37
C VAL A 809 12.65 5.55 -32.26
N ALA A 810 13.12 5.36 -31.04
CA ALA A 810 14.49 4.98 -30.75
C ALA A 810 14.57 4.21 -29.43
N THR A 811 15.52 3.29 -29.32
CA THR A 811 15.80 2.59 -28.07
C THR A 811 17.28 2.26 -27.96
N GLY A 812 17.86 2.43 -26.77
CA GLY A 812 19.29 2.23 -26.55
C GLY A 812 19.86 3.13 -25.48
N THR A 813 21.14 3.45 -25.58
CA THR A 813 21.83 4.41 -24.72
C THR A 813 21.46 5.84 -25.09
N LEU A 814 21.79 6.81 -24.22
CA LEU A 814 21.61 8.24 -24.52
C LEU A 814 22.21 8.65 -25.89
N ARG A 815 23.39 8.10 -26.23
CA ARG A 815 24.03 8.39 -27.52
C ARG A 815 23.21 7.88 -28.69
N ASP A 816 22.58 6.72 -28.56
CA ASP A 816 21.74 6.16 -29.62
C ASP A 816 20.51 7.05 -29.86
N ILE A 817 19.92 7.58 -28.79
CA ILE A 817 18.81 8.55 -28.87
C ILE A 817 19.25 9.86 -29.53
N GLU A 818 20.41 10.44 -29.15
CA GLU A 818 20.94 11.68 -29.75
C GLU A 818 21.28 11.54 -31.25
N HIS A 819 21.54 10.32 -31.74
CA HIS A 819 21.81 10.04 -33.16
C HIS A 819 20.54 9.70 -33.96
N ALA A 820 19.44 9.37 -33.29
CA ALA A 820 18.18 9.04 -33.94
C ALA A 820 17.55 10.28 -34.57
N LYS A 821 17.55 10.35 -35.91
CA LYS A 821 17.07 11.52 -36.67
C LYS A 821 15.58 11.84 -36.45
N ASN A 822 14.78 10.81 -36.16
CA ASN A 822 13.33 10.94 -35.98
C ASN A 822 12.95 11.18 -34.51
N SER A 823 13.93 11.16 -33.59
CA SER A 823 13.71 11.40 -32.16
C SER A 823 13.68 12.90 -31.88
N GLU A 824 12.50 13.40 -31.54
CA GLU A 824 12.33 14.77 -31.06
C GLU A 824 13.11 15.01 -29.76
N THR A 825 13.09 14.01 -28.87
CA THR A 825 13.90 13.98 -27.64
C THR A 825 15.39 14.11 -27.95
N GLY A 826 15.92 13.30 -28.88
CA GLY A 826 17.31 13.35 -29.32
C GLY A 826 17.70 14.70 -29.91
N ARG A 827 16.80 15.34 -30.68
CA ARG A 827 16.98 16.69 -31.21
C ARG A 827 17.13 17.73 -30.09
N CYS A 828 16.23 17.71 -29.11
CA CYS A 828 16.26 18.63 -27.96
C CYS A 828 17.51 18.45 -27.09
N LEU A 829 17.93 17.20 -26.85
CA LEU A 829 19.12 16.89 -26.06
C LEU A 829 20.42 17.36 -26.74
N LYS A 830 20.51 17.18 -28.06
CA LYS A 830 21.66 17.59 -28.88
C LYS A 830 21.72 19.10 -29.11
N THR A 831 20.55 19.72 -29.24
CA THR A 831 20.39 21.15 -29.54
C THR A 831 19.38 21.77 -28.57
N PRO A 832 19.76 21.96 -27.29
CA PRO A 832 18.87 22.56 -26.31
C PRO A 832 18.55 24.01 -26.67
N LEU A 833 17.41 24.51 -26.18
CA LEU A 833 16.99 25.90 -26.36
C LEU A 833 18.07 26.87 -25.86
N CYS A 834 18.33 27.91 -26.65
CA CYS A 834 19.22 28.98 -26.27
C CYS A 834 18.38 30.12 -25.69
N HIS A 835 18.70 30.51 -24.45
CA HIS A 835 18.00 31.57 -23.73
C HIS A 835 18.84 32.85 -23.67
N PRO A 836 18.23 34.04 -23.83
CA PRO A 836 16.79 34.26 -24.07
C PRO A 836 16.38 33.90 -25.50
N THR A 837 15.22 33.25 -25.67
CA THR A 837 14.71 32.82 -26.99
C THR A 837 14.39 34.00 -27.90
N ARG A 838 14.09 35.17 -27.32
CA ARG A 838 13.79 36.44 -28.02
C ARG A 838 15.01 37.29 -28.33
N GLU A 839 16.23 36.74 -28.23
CA GLU A 839 17.53 37.43 -28.34
C GLU A 839 17.80 38.46 -27.22
N SER A 840 16.78 39.17 -26.73
CA SER A 840 16.86 40.15 -25.64
C SER A 840 15.67 40.05 -24.69
N ARG A 841 15.91 40.39 -23.41
CA ARG A 841 14.87 40.46 -22.37
C ARG A 841 14.16 41.81 -22.40
N ARG A 842 12.92 41.85 -21.91
CA ARG A 842 12.20 43.12 -21.76
C ARG A 842 12.87 43.93 -20.66
N SER A 843 13.27 45.17 -20.97
CA SER A 843 13.96 46.04 -20.01
C SER A 843 13.12 46.28 -18.75
N LEU A 844 13.75 46.15 -17.58
CA LEU A 844 13.13 46.49 -16.30
C LEU A 844 13.20 48.00 -16.02
N GLY A 845 14.10 48.73 -16.69
CA GLY A 845 14.27 50.18 -16.50
C GLY A 845 13.12 51.03 -17.04
N THR A 846 12.27 50.45 -17.90
CA THR A 846 11.09 51.12 -18.47
C THR A 846 9.79 50.81 -17.72
N VAL A 847 9.87 50.12 -16.57
CA VAL A 847 8.69 49.71 -15.80
C VAL A 847 8.33 50.82 -14.81
N GLU A 848 7.24 51.53 -15.08
CA GLU A 848 6.72 52.60 -14.22
C GLU A 848 6.02 52.04 -12.98
N ASN A 849 5.28 50.93 -13.11
CA ASN A 849 4.42 50.39 -12.07
C ASN A 849 4.81 48.97 -11.61
N TRP A 850 4.72 48.73 -10.30
CA TRP A 850 5.11 47.49 -9.64
C TRP A 850 4.05 47.08 -8.63
N ILE A 851 3.61 45.82 -8.68
CA ILE A 851 2.80 45.22 -7.62
C ILE A 851 3.72 45.02 -6.41
N GLN A 852 3.51 45.78 -5.34
CA GLN A 852 4.36 45.75 -4.15
C GLN A 852 3.60 45.22 -2.94
N VAL A 853 4.12 44.14 -2.36
CA VAL A 853 3.64 43.54 -1.12
C VAL A 853 4.71 43.70 -0.05
N ARG A 854 4.32 44.12 1.16
CA ARG A 854 5.20 44.24 2.31
C ARG A 854 4.76 43.41 3.50
N GLY A 855 5.73 42.95 4.27
CA GLY A 855 5.56 42.24 5.52
C GLY A 855 4.75 40.96 5.41
N ALA A 856 4.97 40.15 4.36
CA ALA A 856 4.28 38.88 4.18
C ALA A 856 4.73 37.84 5.23
N ARG A 857 3.77 37.31 6.00
CA ARG A 857 3.99 36.47 7.20
C ARG A 857 3.18 35.16 7.23
N ALA A 858 2.54 34.80 6.13
CA ALA A 858 1.79 33.55 6.06
C ALA A 858 2.71 32.32 6.11
N ASN A 859 2.28 31.26 6.78
CA ASN A 859 3.02 30.01 6.98
C ASN A 859 4.49 30.22 7.42
N ASN A 860 5.45 29.80 6.60
CA ASN A 860 6.88 29.91 6.93
C ASN A 860 7.53 31.22 6.47
N LEU A 861 6.80 32.13 5.81
CA LEU A 861 7.34 33.41 5.33
C LEU A 861 7.79 34.30 6.51
N LYS A 862 8.98 34.89 6.39
CA LYS A 862 9.65 35.65 7.45
C LYS A 862 9.61 37.15 7.18
N ASP A 863 8.41 37.74 7.21
CA ASP A 863 8.20 39.19 7.02
C ASP A 863 8.76 39.67 5.67
N VAL A 864 8.31 39.03 4.59
CA VAL A 864 8.90 39.19 3.25
C VAL A 864 8.33 40.42 2.54
N ASP A 865 9.23 41.28 2.04
CA ASP A 865 8.91 42.39 1.14
C ASP A 865 9.23 42.01 -0.30
N VAL A 866 8.22 41.94 -1.17
CA VAL A 866 8.38 41.53 -2.58
C VAL A 866 7.72 42.52 -3.54
N ARG A 867 8.27 42.62 -4.75
CA ARG A 867 7.70 43.41 -5.84
C ARG A 867 7.71 42.65 -7.17
N PHE A 868 6.66 42.84 -7.98
CA PHE A 868 6.54 42.26 -9.31
C PHE A 868 6.30 43.35 -10.37
N PRO A 869 7.12 43.43 -11.43
CA PRO A 869 6.94 44.43 -12.50
C PRO A 869 5.72 44.11 -13.39
N ILE A 870 4.93 45.13 -13.72
CA ILE A 870 3.77 44.99 -14.62
C ILE A 870 4.24 44.81 -16.07
N GLY A 871 3.53 43.98 -16.84
CA GLY A 871 3.79 43.73 -18.25
C GLY A 871 5.07 42.93 -18.51
N ARG A 872 5.45 42.04 -17.58
CA ARG A 872 6.67 41.23 -17.62
C ARG A 872 6.37 39.76 -17.29
N LEU A 873 7.25 38.87 -17.76
CA LEU A 873 7.28 37.48 -17.32
C LEU A 873 8.10 37.38 -16.02
N CYS A 874 7.41 37.16 -14.91
CA CYS A 874 8.02 37.02 -13.59
C CYS A 874 8.03 35.55 -13.16
N VAL A 875 9.13 35.08 -12.59
CA VAL A 875 9.24 33.70 -12.08
C VAL A 875 9.58 33.70 -10.60
N ILE A 876 8.79 32.99 -9.80
CA ILE A 876 9.08 32.66 -8.40
C ILE A 876 9.77 31.30 -8.40
N THR A 877 10.98 31.23 -7.88
CA THR A 877 11.79 30.00 -7.84
C THR A 877 12.38 29.77 -6.44
N GLY A 878 13.10 28.66 -6.29
CA GLY A 878 13.64 28.17 -5.03
C GLY A 878 13.18 26.75 -4.70
N ILE A 879 13.83 26.11 -3.74
CA ILE A 879 13.61 24.71 -3.36
C ILE A 879 12.18 24.39 -2.88
N SER A 880 11.77 23.13 -2.94
CA SER A 880 10.44 22.70 -2.45
C SER A 880 10.32 23.01 -0.95
N GLY A 881 9.19 23.58 -0.52
CA GLY A 881 8.99 24.00 0.87
C GLY A 881 9.59 25.36 1.26
N SER A 882 10.16 26.14 0.34
CA SER A 882 10.72 27.48 0.64
C SER A 882 9.66 28.58 0.86
N GLY A 883 8.39 28.33 0.55
CA GLY A 883 7.28 29.30 0.67
C GLY A 883 6.75 29.86 -0.67
N LYS A 884 7.06 29.24 -1.82
CA LYS A 884 6.62 29.71 -3.16
C LYS A 884 5.11 29.77 -3.31
N SER A 885 4.42 28.65 -3.07
CA SER A 885 2.96 28.57 -3.19
C SER A 885 2.26 29.46 -2.15
N THR A 886 2.79 29.55 -0.92
CA THR A 886 2.34 30.52 0.08
C THR A 886 2.40 31.95 -0.43
N LEU A 887 3.52 32.36 -1.05
CA LEU A 887 3.68 33.72 -1.58
C LEU A 887 2.70 34.03 -2.72
N MET A 888 2.36 33.05 -3.56
CA MET A 888 1.42 33.26 -4.67
C MET A 888 -0.05 33.20 -4.22
N HIS A 889 -0.43 32.13 -3.51
CA HIS A 889 -1.82 31.78 -3.22
C HIS A 889 -2.39 32.45 -1.97
N GLU A 890 -1.57 32.63 -0.94
CA GLU A 890 -2.03 33.20 0.34
C GLU A 890 -1.72 34.69 0.46
N ILE A 891 -0.80 35.19 -0.37
CA ILE A 891 -0.34 36.57 -0.32
C ILE A 891 -0.70 37.32 -1.60
N LEU A 892 -0.10 36.97 -2.75
CA LEU A 892 -0.26 37.76 -3.99
C LEU A 892 -1.69 37.72 -4.54
N LEU A 893 -2.30 36.54 -4.64
CA LEU A 893 -3.65 36.40 -5.19
C LEU A 893 -4.71 37.12 -4.33
N PRO A 894 -4.79 36.92 -3.00
CA PRO A 894 -5.74 37.63 -2.16
C PRO A 894 -5.49 39.14 -2.19
N ALA A 895 -4.23 39.59 -2.17
CA ALA A 895 -3.90 41.01 -2.22
C ALA A 895 -4.49 41.71 -3.45
N VAL A 896 -4.41 41.06 -4.62
CA VAL A 896 -4.95 41.61 -5.87
C VAL A 896 -6.48 41.54 -5.91
N ILE A 897 -7.09 40.43 -5.47
CA ILE A 897 -8.55 40.26 -5.44
C ILE A 897 -9.21 41.31 -4.52
N GLU A 898 -8.68 41.51 -3.31
CA GLU A 898 -9.26 42.46 -2.34
C GLU A 898 -9.33 43.88 -2.92
N GLN A 899 -8.31 44.28 -3.66
CA GLN A 899 -8.29 45.58 -4.32
C GLN A 899 -9.27 45.64 -5.50
N LEU A 900 -9.34 44.60 -6.33
CA LEU A 900 -10.24 44.55 -7.49
C LEU A 900 -11.73 44.56 -7.08
N GLU A 901 -12.08 43.85 -6.01
CA GLU A 901 -13.46 43.73 -5.54
C GLU A 901 -13.88 44.83 -4.55
N ASN A 902 -12.97 45.70 -4.11
CA ASN A 902 -13.19 46.67 -3.02
C ASN A 902 -13.78 46.03 -1.75
N LYS A 903 -13.44 44.77 -1.47
CA LYS A 903 -13.90 44.01 -0.31
C LYS A 903 -12.69 43.61 0.55
N LYS A 904 -12.64 44.11 1.78
CA LYS A 904 -11.69 43.61 2.79
C LYS A 904 -12.20 42.29 3.36
N ARG A 905 -11.38 41.24 3.38
CA ARG A 905 -11.70 40.04 4.18
C ARG A 905 -11.70 40.39 5.68
N LYS A 906 -12.54 39.70 6.45
CA LYS A 906 -12.42 39.66 7.91
C LYS A 906 -11.25 38.74 8.26
N GLY A 907 -10.16 39.28 8.82
CA GLY A 907 -9.10 38.49 9.47
C GLY A 907 -7.69 38.53 8.86
N ASP A 908 -7.53 38.92 7.59
CA ASP A 908 -6.23 38.82 6.88
C ASP A 908 -5.33 40.06 6.96
N GLY A 909 -5.80 41.15 7.60
CA GLY A 909 -5.06 42.42 7.69
C GLY A 909 -3.70 42.35 8.42
N ASP A 910 -3.40 41.23 9.09
CA ASP A 910 -2.16 40.98 9.81
C ASP A 910 -1.13 40.13 9.02
N LEU A 911 -1.51 39.51 7.90
CA LEU A 911 -0.65 38.58 7.16
C LEU A 911 0.25 39.26 6.12
N PHE A 912 -0.17 40.39 5.56
CA PHE A 912 0.61 41.22 4.63
C PHE A 912 0.01 42.62 4.49
N LYS A 913 0.77 43.53 3.89
CA LYS A 913 0.31 44.86 3.48
C LYS A 913 0.56 45.07 1.99
N LEU A 914 -0.50 45.18 1.20
CA LEU A 914 -0.40 45.66 -0.19
C LEU A 914 -0.07 47.15 -0.20
N VAL A 915 0.97 47.54 -0.94
CA VAL A 915 1.50 48.91 -0.92
C VAL A 915 1.13 49.71 -2.17
N SER A 916 1.19 49.11 -3.37
CA SER A 916 0.91 49.82 -4.64
C SER A 916 0.83 48.87 -5.84
N GLY A 917 0.34 49.38 -6.98
CA GLY A 917 0.57 48.80 -8.31
C GLY A 917 -0.50 47.86 -8.85
N THR A 918 -1.66 47.79 -8.21
CA THR A 918 -2.81 47.04 -8.70
C THR A 918 -3.78 47.90 -9.53
N GLU A 919 -3.55 49.22 -9.62
CA GLU A 919 -4.46 50.14 -10.33
C GLU A 919 -4.56 49.86 -11.85
N GLU A 920 -3.51 49.28 -12.43
CA GLU A 920 -3.46 48.91 -13.86
C GLU A 920 -3.92 47.48 -14.14
N ILE A 921 -4.21 46.70 -13.09
CA ILE A 921 -4.69 45.33 -13.20
C ILE A 921 -6.22 45.36 -13.26
N GLU A 922 -6.81 44.77 -14.31
CA GLU A 922 -8.27 44.72 -14.49
C GLU A 922 -8.88 43.36 -14.13
N ALA A 923 -8.05 42.31 -14.15
CA ALA A 923 -8.45 40.94 -13.86
C ALA A 923 -7.24 40.16 -13.34
N VAL A 924 -7.50 39.19 -12.48
CA VAL A 924 -6.54 38.17 -12.07
C VAL A 924 -7.11 36.79 -12.40
N TYR A 925 -6.29 35.94 -13.02
CA TYR A 925 -6.63 34.55 -13.33
C TYR A 925 -5.57 33.62 -12.78
N GLU A 926 -6.00 32.69 -11.94
CA GLU A 926 -5.18 31.63 -11.40
C GLU A 926 -5.32 30.36 -12.25
N VAL A 927 -4.20 29.68 -12.48
CA VAL A 927 -4.13 28.35 -13.11
C VAL A 927 -3.27 27.45 -12.23
N ASP A 928 -3.94 26.76 -11.32
CA ASP A 928 -3.38 25.83 -10.34
C ASP A 928 -3.40 24.36 -10.83
N GLN A 929 -2.78 23.49 -10.04
CA GLN A 929 -2.66 22.06 -10.33
C GLN A 929 -3.90 21.22 -9.92
N SER A 930 -4.96 21.82 -9.38
CA SER A 930 -6.13 21.06 -8.95
C SER A 930 -6.79 20.29 -10.11
N PRO A 931 -7.36 19.09 -9.88
CA PRO A 931 -8.04 18.36 -10.94
C PRO A 931 -9.26 19.14 -11.45
N ILE A 932 -9.45 19.17 -12.77
CA ILE A 932 -10.53 19.90 -13.47
C ILE A 932 -11.93 19.47 -13.03
N GLY A 933 -12.10 18.19 -12.72
CA GLY A 933 -13.38 17.62 -12.31
C GLY A 933 -13.19 16.18 -11.89
N LYS A 934 -13.76 15.82 -10.73
CA LYS A 934 -13.67 14.46 -10.15
C LYS A 934 -14.62 13.46 -10.82
N THR A 935 -15.53 13.91 -11.70
CA THR A 935 -16.54 13.06 -12.32
C THR A 935 -16.26 12.83 -13.80
N SER A 936 -16.63 11.65 -14.30
CA SER A 936 -16.61 11.25 -15.72
C SER A 936 -17.47 12.13 -16.64
N ARG A 937 -18.31 12.99 -16.04
CA ARG A 937 -19.16 13.96 -16.73
C ARG A 937 -18.42 15.22 -17.19
N SER A 938 -17.30 15.55 -16.56
CA SER A 938 -16.42 16.60 -17.05
C SER A 938 -15.58 16.04 -18.20
N THR A 939 -15.49 16.80 -19.29
CA THR A 939 -14.72 16.48 -20.51
C THR A 939 -14.11 17.77 -21.07
N PRO A 940 -13.05 17.71 -21.90
CA PRO A 940 -12.47 18.89 -22.53
C PRO A 940 -13.51 19.80 -23.19
N GLY A 941 -14.44 19.23 -23.99
CA GLY A 941 -15.48 19.99 -24.67
C GLY A 941 -16.46 20.71 -23.74
N THR A 942 -16.87 20.04 -22.65
CA THR A 942 -17.76 20.65 -21.64
C THR A 942 -17.05 21.72 -20.81
N TYR A 943 -15.79 21.51 -20.46
CA TYR A 943 -15.04 22.39 -19.58
C TYR A 943 -14.78 23.76 -20.22
N ILE A 944 -14.35 23.78 -21.49
CA ILE A 944 -14.18 25.02 -22.26
C ILE A 944 -15.50 25.62 -22.74
N LYS A 945 -16.64 24.96 -22.46
CA LYS A 945 -17.99 25.33 -22.92
C LYS A 945 -18.13 25.41 -24.45
N VAL A 946 -17.41 24.58 -25.20
CA VAL A 946 -17.62 24.46 -26.65
C VAL A 946 -18.71 23.45 -26.95
N PHE A 947 -18.90 22.47 -26.07
CA PHE A 947 -19.94 21.47 -26.22
C PHE A 947 -21.35 22.08 -26.24
N ASP A 948 -21.58 23.21 -25.55
CA ASP A 948 -22.87 23.93 -25.61
C ASP A 948 -23.19 24.43 -27.01
N GLU A 949 -22.19 24.96 -27.72
CA GLU A 949 -22.33 25.43 -29.10
C GLU A 949 -22.57 24.25 -30.06
N ILE A 950 -21.87 23.13 -29.86
CA ILE A 950 -22.08 21.89 -30.63
C ILE A 950 -23.50 21.34 -30.43
N ARG A 951 -23.99 21.28 -29.20
CA ARG A 951 -25.37 20.83 -28.92
C ARG A 951 -26.41 21.74 -29.57
N ASN A 952 -26.18 23.05 -29.56
CA ASN A 952 -27.06 24.01 -30.23
C ASN A 952 -27.06 23.81 -31.74
N LEU A 953 -25.91 23.50 -32.35
CA LEU A 953 -25.81 23.16 -33.77
C LEU A 953 -26.64 21.91 -34.11
N TYR A 954 -26.48 20.82 -33.37
CA TYR A 954 -27.23 19.57 -33.60
C TYR A 954 -28.74 19.75 -33.39
N ALA A 955 -29.17 20.58 -32.44
CA ALA A 955 -30.58 20.91 -32.24
C ALA A 955 -31.19 21.71 -33.40
N GLN A 956 -30.37 22.43 -34.17
CA GLN A 956 -30.85 23.23 -35.30
C GLN A 956 -30.98 22.43 -36.61
N LEU A 957 -30.51 21.18 -36.65
CA LEU A 957 -30.61 20.32 -37.84
C LEU A 957 -32.08 20.03 -38.21
N PRO A 958 -32.41 19.89 -39.51
CA PRO A 958 -33.79 19.61 -39.94
C PRO A 958 -34.40 18.38 -39.26
N VAL A 959 -33.64 17.28 -39.16
CA VAL A 959 -34.08 16.04 -38.51
C VAL A 959 -34.40 16.26 -37.03
N SER A 960 -33.55 17.00 -36.31
CA SER A 960 -33.77 17.36 -34.91
C SER A 960 -35.01 18.21 -34.72
N ARG A 961 -35.22 19.22 -35.58
CA ARG A 961 -36.40 20.09 -35.51
C ARG A 961 -37.70 19.32 -35.75
N VAL A 962 -37.73 18.40 -36.72
CA VAL A 962 -38.89 17.54 -37.00
C VAL A 962 -39.20 16.63 -35.82
N ARG A 963 -38.18 16.08 -35.16
CA ARG A 963 -38.32 15.21 -33.99
C ARG A 963 -38.55 15.96 -32.67
N GLY A 964 -38.59 17.30 -32.69
CA GLY A 964 -38.75 18.13 -31.49
C GLY A 964 -37.54 18.10 -30.55
N TYR A 965 -36.36 17.74 -31.04
CA TYR A 965 -35.15 17.66 -30.24
C TYR A 965 -34.55 19.04 -30.00
N SER A 966 -34.33 19.39 -28.74
CA SER A 966 -33.62 20.59 -28.31
C SER A 966 -32.16 20.27 -27.96
N ALA A 967 -31.36 21.30 -27.66
CA ALA A 967 -29.97 21.12 -27.21
C ALA A 967 -29.86 20.26 -25.93
N SER A 968 -30.95 20.11 -25.15
CA SER A 968 -31.00 19.23 -23.98
C SER A 968 -30.86 17.75 -24.37
N ARG A 969 -31.48 17.32 -25.48
CA ARG A 969 -31.40 15.94 -25.98
C ARG A 969 -29.96 15.50 -26.24
N PHE A 970 -29.14 16.43 -26.72
CA PHE A 970 -27.75 16.21 -27.08
C PHE A 970 -26.79 16.34 -25.88
N SER A 971 -27.30 16.55 -24.67
CA SER A 971 -26.50 16.57 -23.45
C SER A 971 -26.48 15.19 -22.80
N PHE A 972 -25.30 14.58 -22.67
CA PHE A 972 -25.14 13.32 -21.92
C PHE A 972 -25.43 13.49 -20.41
N ASN A 973 -25.48 14.72 -19.90
CA ASN A 973 -25.85 15.01 -18.51
C ASN A 973 -27.37 15.07 -18.29
N ALA A 974 -28.16 15.31 -19.34
CA ALA A 974 -29.60 15.49 -19.25
C ALA A 974 -30.35 14.20 -19.58
N GLU A 975 -31.52 14.03 -18.96
CA GLU A 975 -32.42 12.91 -19.24
C GLU A 975 -33.05 13.05 -20.64
N GLY A 976 -33.30 11.90 -21.27
CA GLY A 976 -33.98 11.78 -22.56
C GLY A 976 -33.10 11.36 -23.73
N GLY A 977 -31.85 11.85 -23.82
CA GLY A 977 -30.92 11.49 -24.91
C GLY A 977 -29.70 10.67 -24.51
N ARG A 978 -29.32 10.72 -23.22
CA ARG A 978 -28.21 9.92 -22.67
C ARG A 978 -28.55 8.42 -22.64
N CYS A 979 -27.53 7.58 -22.52
CA CYS A 979 -27.69 6.19 -22.13
C CYS A 979 -28.09 6.12 -20.65
N GLU A 980 -29.18 5.41 -20.32
CA GLU A 980 -29.69 5.35 -18.95
C GLU A 980 -28.91 4.38 -18.06
N THR A 981 -28.29 3.35 -18.63
CA THR A 981 -27.49 2.35 -17.90
C THR A 981 -26.28 2.98 -17.24
N CYS A 982 -25.46 3.71 -18.00
CA CYS A 982 -24.33 4.47 -17.45
C CYS A 982 -24.71 5.88 -17.00
N LYS A 983 -25.97 6.29 -17.12
CA LYS A 983 -26.46 7.67 -16.88
C LYS A 983 -25.58 8.73 -17.60
N GLY A 984 -25.20 8.44 -18.85
CA GLY A 984 -24.39 9.29 -19.71
C GLY A 984 -22.89 9.34 -19.40
N GLN A 985 -22.38 8.47 -18.53
CA GLN A 985 -20.95 8.41 -18.20
C GLN A 985 -20.11 7.72 -19.29
N GLY A 986 -20.71 6.81 -20.06
CA GLY A 986 -20.02 5.96 -21.03
C GLY A 986 -19.26 4.79 -20.41
N ALA A 987 -19.03 4.81 -19.10
CA ALA A 987 -18.40 3.75 -18.34
C ALA A 987 -19.16 3.49 -17.03
N ILE A 988 -18.98 2.29 -16.49
CA ILE A 988 -19.50 1.85 -15.20
C ILE A 988 -18.33 1.73 -14.24
N LYS A 989 -18.51 2.26 -13.03
CA LYS A 989 -17.51 2.22 -11.96
C LYS A 989 -17.66 0.93 -11.16
N LEU A 990 -16.60 0.13 -11.10
CA LEU A 990 -16.52 -1.10 -10.30
C LEU A 990 -15.75 -0.82 -9.01
N GLU A 991 -16.43 -0.96 -7.88
CA GLU A 991 -15.81 -0.88 -6.56
C GLU A 991 -15.06 -2.18 -6.24
N MET A 992 -13.83 -2.06 -5.75
CA MET A 992 -12.98 -3.18 -5.37
C MET A 992 -12.42 -3.00 -3.97
N ASN A 993 -12.35 -4.08 -3.19
CA ASN A 993 -11.94 -4.02 -1.78
C ASN A 993 -10.42 -3.86 -1.57
N PHE A 994 -9.60 -4.32 -2.53
CA PHE A 994 -8.13 -4.39 -2.39
C PHE A 994 -7.37 -3.69 -3.52
N LEU A 995 -8.09 -3.20 -4.52
CA LEU A 995 -7.55 -2.56 -5.72
C LEU A 995 -8.21 -1.21 -5.93
N PRO A 996 -7.53 -0.26 -6.59
CA PRO A 996 -8.17 0.97 -7.03
C PRO A 996 -9.41 0.66 -7.87
N GLU A 997 -10.47 1.45 -7.70
CA GLU A 997 -11.70 1.32 -8.47
C GLU A 997 -11.41 1.37 -9.97
N ALA A 998 -12.03 0.47 -10.75
CA ALA A 998 -11.86 0.40 -12.19
C ALA A 998 -13.08 0.98 -12.92
N LEU A 999 -12.85 1.58 -14.09
CA LEU A 999 -13.91 2.04 -14.99
C LEU A 999 -13.99 1.09 -16.17
N VAL A 1000 -15.13 0.42 -16.35
CA VAL A 1000 -15.36 -0.50 -17.48
C VAL A 1000 -16.29 0.17 -18.49
N PRO A 1001 -16.03 0.08 -19.81
CA PRO A 1001 -16.93 0.61 -20.82
C PRO A 1001 -18.37 0.09 -20.64
N CYS A 1002 -19.36 0.95 -20.82
CA CYS A 1002 -20.75 0.55 -20.72
C CYS A 1002 -21.16 -0.28 -21.93
N GLU A 1003 -21.52 -1.54 -21.72
CA GLU A 1003 -21.93 -2.49 -22.75
C GLU A 1003 -23.11 -2.00 -23.60
N ASP A 1004 -24.12 -1.39 -22.97
CA ASP A 1004 -25.34 -0.95 -23.67
C ASP A 1004 -25.13 0.17 -24.68
N CYS A 1005 -24.14 1.05 -24.45
CA CYS A 1005 -23.86 2.16 -25.36
C CYS A 1005 -22.50 2.05 -26.05
N GLY A 1006 -21.71 1.01 -25.76
CA GLY A 1006 -20.35 0.85 -26.25
C GLY A 1006 -19.44 2.06 -25.95
N GLY A 1007 -19.66 2.74 -24.82
CA GLY A 1007 -18.93 3.96 -24.47
C GLY A 1007 -19.47 5.28 -25.06
N SER A 1008 -20.40 5.24 -26.02
CA SER A 1008 -20.88 6.43 -26.74
C SER A 1008 -21.66 7.45 -25.90
N ARG A 1009 -22.11 7.07 -24.69
CA ARG A 1009 -22.87 7.90 -23.72
C ARG A 1009 -24.31 8.23 -24.09
N TYR A 1010 -24.76 7.91 -25.30
CA TYR A 1010 -26.08 8.26 -25.82
C TYR A 1010 -26.94 7.04 -26.12
N ASN A 1011 -28.26 7.25 -26.17
CA ASN A 1011 -29.17 6.23 -26.69
C ASN A 1011 -29.17 6.19 -28.22
N PRO A 1012 -29.54 5.04 -28.84
CA PRO A 1012 -29.51 4.87 -30.29
C PRO A 1012 -30.29 5.95 -31.05
N GLN A 1013 -31.44 6.39 -30.55
CA GLN A 1013 -32.28 7.39 -31.23
C GLN A 1013 -31.60 8.77 -31.33
N THR A 1014 -30.72 9.09 -30.38
CA THR A 1014 -29.94 10.35 -30.40
C THR A 1014 -28.77 10.24 -31.38
N LEU A 1015 -28.17 9.06 -31.51
CA LEU A 1015 -27.06 8.80 -32.43
C LEU A 1015 -27.49 8.79 -33.91
N GLU A 1016 -28.78 8.60 -34.21
CA GLU A 1016 -29.32 8.72 -35.58
C GLU A 1016 -29.24 10.16 -36.16
N VAL A 1017 -29.05 11.18 -35.32
CA VAL A 1017 -28.95 12.56 -35.79
C VAL A 1017 -27.51 12.84 -36.22
N LEU A 1018 -27.31 13.04 -37.52
CA LEU A 1018 -26.00 13.24 -38.12
C LEU A 1018 -25.79 14.69 -38.59
N TYR A 1019 -24.60 15.23 -38.34
CA TYR A 1019 -24.06 16.42 -38.99
C TYR A 1019 -22.81 16.00 -39.76
N ASN A 1020 -22.76 16.27 -41.08
CA ASN A 1020 -21.66 15.81 -41.95
C ASN A 1020 -21.30 14.33 -41.71
N GLU A 1021 -22.30 13.45 -41.74
CA GLU A 1021 -22.17 11.98 -41.56
C GLU A 1021 -21.70 11.53 -40.16
N LYS A 1022 -21.60 12.44 -39.18
CA LYS A 1022 -21.15 12.13 -37.82
C LYS A 1022 -22.25 12.39 -36.81
N SER A 1023 -22.50 11.41 -35.95
CA SER A 1023 -23.39 11.56 -34.80
C SER A 1023 -22.70 12.39 -33.72
N ILE A 1024 -23.48 12.85 -32.72
CA ILE A 1024 -22.86 13.54 -31.59
C ILE A 1024 -21.94 12.62 -30.76
N GLY A 1025 -22.21 11.31 -30.74
CA GLY A 1025 -21.31 10.33 -30.13
C GLY A 1025 -19.97 10.27 -30.86
N ASP A 1026 -20.00 10.26 -32.20
CA ASP A 1026 -18.77 10.26 -33.01
C ASP A 1026 -17.95 11.54 -32.80
N VAL A 1027 -18.62 12.70 -32.71
CA VAL A 1027 -17.95 13.99 -32.43
C VAL A 1027 -17.26 13.98 -31.06
N MET A 1028 -17.80 13.26 -30.08
CA MET A 1028 -17.18 13.14 -28.75
C MET A 1028 -15.94 12.24 -28.76
N GLU A 1029 -15.83 11.34 -29.74
CA GLU A 1029 -14.65 10.47 -29.93
C GLU A 1029 -13.56 11.11 -30.81
N MET A 1030 -13.86 12.19 -31.52
CA MET A 1030 -12.86 12.95 -32.29
C MET A 1030 -11.80 13.55 -31.38
N THR A 1031 -10.56 13.58 -31.88
CA THR A 1031 -9.51 14.39 -31.29
C THR A 1031 -9.84 15.87 -31.41
N ILE A 1032 -9.28 16.71 -30.55
CA ILE A 1032 -9.47 18.16 -30.58
C ILE A 1032 -8.95 18.76 -31.89
N GLU A 1033 -7.87 18.22 -32.45
CA GLU A 1033 -7.34 18.59 -33.76
C GLU A 1033 -8.34 18.30 -34.89
N GLU A 1034 -8.86 17.07 -34.96
CA GLU A 1034 -9.90 16.71 -35.92
C GLU A 1034 -11.17 17.56 -35.75
N ALA A 1035 -11.59 17.81 -34.51
CA ALA A 1035 -12.77 18.63 -34.22
C ALA A 1035 -12.56 20.10 -34.62
N ALA A 1036 -11.35 20.65 -34.46
CA ALA A 1036 -11.02 22.01 -34.89
C ALA A 1036 -11.16 22.16 -36.41
N GLU A 1037 -10.69 21.17 -37.17
CA GLU A 1037 -10.84 21.13 -38.63
C GLU A 1037 -12.29 20.89 -39.06
N PHE A 1038 -12.96 19.92 -38.44
CA PHE A 1038 -14.35 19.56 -38.73
C PHE A 1038 -15.33 20.72 -38.52
N PHE A 1039 -15.09 21.56 -37.52
CA PHE A 1039 -15.92 22.73 -37.21
C PHE A 1039 -15.34 24.05 -37.74
N ASN A 1040 -14.43 24.05 -38.73
CA ASN A 1040 -13.76 25.29 -39.20
C ASN A 1040 -14.75 26.41 -39.60
N ALA A 1041 -15.95 26.04 -40.08
CA ALA A 1041 -16.98 26.97 -40.52
C ALA A 1041 -17.67 27.69 -39.35
N HIS A 1042 -17.54 27.16 -38.13
CA HIS A 1042 -18.16 27.68 -36.91
C HIS A 1042 -17.09 28.28 -35.99
N LEU A 1043 -16.75 29.55 -36.18
CA LEU A 1043 -15.65 30.22 -35.46
C LEU A 1043 -15.78 30.18 -33.92
N LYS A 1044 -17.01 30.12 -33.38
CA LYS A 1044 -17.25 29.99 -31.92
C LYS A 1044 -16.81 28.63 -31.36
N ILE A 1045 -16.72 27.62 -32.21
CA ILE A 1045 -16.27 26.26 -31.90
C ILE A 1045 -14.80 26.12 -32.29
N ALA A 1046 -14.43 26.48 -33.53
CA ALA A 1046 -13.08 26.28 -34.06
C ALA A 1046 -11.99 27.08 -33.33
N ARG A 1047 -12.24 28.35 -32.93
CA ARG A 1047 -11.22 29.18 -32.27
C ARG A 1047 -10.75 28.60 -30.93
N PRO A 1048 -11.65 28.26 -29.97
CA PRO A 1048 -11.21 27.62 -28.73
C PRO A 1048 -10.52 26.27 -28.94
N LEU A 1049 -10.95 25.46 -29.92
CA LEU A 1049 -10.29 24.19 -30.24
C LEU A 1049 -8.90 24.42 -30.83
N SER A 1050 -8.72 25.42 -31.69
CA SER A 1050 -7.41 25.80 -32.23
C SER A 1050 -6.44 26.24 -31.13
N LEU A 1051 -6.91 26.97 -30.12
CA LEU A 1051 -6.09 27.33 -28.95
C LEU A 1051 -5.65 26.10 -28.15
N LEU A 1052 -6.47 25.06 -28.07
CA LEU A 1052 -6.08 23.79 -27.44
C LEU A 1052 -5.03 23.05 -28.27
N VAL A 1053 -5.14 23.09 -29.60
CA VAL A 1053 -4.11 22.54 -30.50
C VAL A 1053 -2.79 23.30 -30.33
N GLU A 1054 -2.82 24.64 -30.30
CA GLU A 1054 -1.63 25.49 -30.10
C GLU A 1054 -0.94 25.28 -28.74
N THR A 1055 -1.68 24.89 -27.70
CA THR A 1055 -1.13 24.54 -26.38
C THR A 1055 -0.69 23.08 -26.28
N GLY A 1056 -0.75 22.32 -27.38
CA GLY A 1056 -0.29 20.94 -27.45
C GLY A 1056 -1.32 19.91 -26.94
N LEU A 1057 -2.60 20.26 -26.84
CA LEU A 1057 -3.68 19.36 -26.42
C LEU A 1057 -4.50 18.80 -27.60
N GLY A 1058 -4.06 18.99 -28.84
CA GLY A 1058 -4.79 18.57 -30.04
C GLY A 1058 -5.14 17.08 -30.07
N TYR A 1059 -4.33 16.24 -29.44
CA TYR A 1059 -4.52 14.79 -29.42
C TYR A 1059 -5.63 14.28 -28.49
N LEU A 1060 -6.07 15.08 -27.52
CA LEU A 1060 -7.11 14.62 -26.58
C LEU A 1060 -8.44 14.48 -27.32
N LYS A 1061 -9.25 13.50 -26.91
CA LYS A 1061 -10.61 13.38 -27.43
C LYS A 1061 -11.50 14.45 -26.80
N LEU A 1062 -12.43 15.01 -27.58
CA LEU A 1062 -13.35 16.05 -27.10
C LEU A 1062 -14.18 15.60 -25.90
N GLY A 1063 -14.58 14.33 -25.90
CA GLY A 1063 -15.35 13.65 -24.87
C GLY A 1063 -14.54 12.87 -23.85
N GLN A 1064 -13.21 12.97 -23.85
CA GLN A 1064 -12.37 12.23 -22.90
C GLN A 1064 -12.77 12.59 -21.46
N PRO A 1065 -13.00 11.61 -20.56
CA PRO A 1065 -13.33 11.92 -19.16
C PRO A 1065 -12.18 12.70 -18.48
N SER A 1066 -12.49 13.82 -17.83
CA SER A 1066 -11.50 14.66 -17.14
C SER A 1066 -10.65 13.92 -16.09
N PRO A 1067 -11.15 12.92 -15.33
CA PRO A 1067 -10.32 12.14 -14.42
C PRO A 1067 -9.18 11.35 -15.09
N THR A 1068 -9.30 11.09 -16.39
CA THR A 1068 -8.24 10.40 -17.16
C THR A 1068 -7.12 11.33 -17.60
N LEU A 1069 -7.32 12.65 -17.54
CA LEU A 1069 -6.32 13.63 -17.92
C LEU A 1069 -5.17 13.67 -16.90
N SER A 1070 -3.95 13.83 -17.40
CA SER A 1070 -2.78 14.16 -16.59
C SER A 1070 -2.90 15.56 -15.97
N GLY A 1071 -2.12 15.82 -14.91
CA GLY A 1071 -2.08 17.15 -14.28
C GLY A 1071 -1.71 18.26 -15.26
N GLY A 1072 -0.71 18.03 -16.12
CA GLY A 1072 -0.29 18.98 -17.14
C GLY A 1072 -1.32 19.22 -18.26
N GLU A 1073 -2.07 18.18 -18.67
CA GLU A 1073 -3.19 18.34 -19.61
C GLU A 1073 -4.32 19.17 -19.01
N ALA A 1074 -4.68 18.86 -17.76
CA ALA A 1074 -5.70 19.60 -17.03
C ALA A 1074 -5.30 21.07 -16.86
N GLN A 1075 -4.05 21.34 -16.53
CA GLN A 1075 -3.55 22.70 -16.38
C GLN A 1075 -3.60 23.51 -17.69
N ARG A 1076 -3.17 22.92 -18.81
CA ARG A 1076 -3.24 23.56 -20.14
C ARG A 1076 -4.69 23.82 -20.57
N LEU A 1077 -5.61 22.90 -20.25
CA LEU A 1077 -7.03 23.06 -20.51
C LEU A 1077 -7.66 24.20 -19.67
N LYS A 1078 -7.23 24.35 -18.41
CA LYS A 1078 -7.56 25.53 -17.58
C LYS A 1078 -6.99 26.82 -18.15
N LEU A 1079 -5.72 26.82 -18.55
CA LEU A 1079 -5.06 27.97 -19.16
C LEU A 1079 -5.86 28.45 -20.38
N VAL A 1080 -6.19 27.56 -21.33
CA VAL A 1080 -7.00 27.93 -22.51
C VAL A 1080 -8.38 28.44 -22.12
N THR A 1081 -9.00 27.90 -21.06
CA THR A 1081 -10.28 28.39 -20.55
C THR A 1081 -10.17 29.83 -20.05
N GLN A 1082 -9.09 30.18 -19.34
CA GLN A 1082 -8.86 31.56 -18.89
C GLN A 1082 -8.48 32.48 -20.06
N LEU A 1083 -7.72 31.98 -21.05
CA LEU A 1083 -7.42 32.73 -22.28
C LEU A 1083 -8.69 33.09 -23.04
N LYS A 1084 -9.61 32.13 -23.23
CA LYS A 1084 -10.92 32.36 -23.85
C LYS A 1084 -11.72 33.45 -23.12
N ARG A 1085 -11.68 33.47 -21.79
CA ARG A 1085 -12.36 34.51 -20.97
C ARG A 1085 -11.69 35.87 -21.12
N GLY A 1086 -10.36 35.93 -21.08
CA GLY A 1086 -9.58 37.16 -21.23
C GLY A 1086 -9.79 37.82 -22.59
N VAL A 1087 -9.75 37.05 -23.68
CA VAL A 1087 -9.99 37.55 -25.05
C VAL A 1087 -11.41 38.12 -25.19
N ALA A 1088 -12.42 37.37 -24.74
CA ALA A 1088 -13.81 37.83 -24.79
C ALA A 1088 -14.04 39.10 -23.98
N ARG A 1089 -13.36 39.24 -22.83
CA ARG A 1089 -13.42 40.46 -22.01
C ARG A 1089 -12.75 41.64 -22.71
N ALA A 1090 -11.54 41.48 -23.21
CA ALA A 1090 -10.79 42.54 -23.87
C ALA A 1090 -11.54 43.07 -25.11
N GLU A 1091 -12.18 42.18 -25.89
CA GLU A 1091 -13.04 42.55 -27.01
C GLU A 1091 -14.27 43.35 -26.54
N ASN A 1092 -14.98 42.87 -25.51
CA ASN A 1092 -16.14 43.57 -24.93
C ASN A 1092 -15.78 44.93 -24.34
N GLU A 1093 -14.61 45.09 -23.70
CA GLU A 1093 -14.17 46.36 -23.11
C GLU A 1093 -13.69 47.35 -24.17
N ARG A 1094 -13.02 46.89 -25.24
CA ARG A 1094 -12.72 47.74 -26.40
C ARG A 1094 -14.01 48.29 -27.03
N ILE A 1095 -15.03 47.46 -27.15
CA ILE A 1095 -16.35 47.84 -27.71
C ILE A 1095 -17.11 48.77 -26.77
N ARG A 1096 -17.12 48.51 -25.46
CA ARG A 1096 -17.92 49.28 -24.48
C ARG A 1096 -17.28 50.58 -24.01
N LYS A 1097 -15.95 50.63 -23.82
CA LYS A 1097 -15.27 51.73 -23.14
C LYS A 1097 -14.38 52.59 -24.05
N MET A 1098 -14.19 52.22 -25.33
CA MET A 1098 -13.29 52.89 -26.28
C MET A 1098 -11.88 53.21 -25.71
N ARG A 1099 -11.42 52.43 -24.73
CA ARG A 1099 -10.12 52.58 -24.05
C ARG A 1099 -9.30 51.31 -24.29
N LYS A 1100 -7.98 51.45 -24.29
CA LYS A 1100 -7.07 50.30 -24.24
C LYS A 1100 -7.37 49.51 -22.95
N PRO A 1101 -7.69 48.20 -23.02
CA PRO A 1101 -7.92 47.38 -21.84
C PRO A 1101 -6.66 47.37 -20.97
N GLY A 1102 -6.84 47.36 -19.65
CA GLY A 1102 -5.78 47.26 -18.66
C GLY A 1102 -5.11 45.87 -18.66
N SER A 1103 -4.04 45.74 -17.88
CA SER A 1103 -3.27 44.49 -17.82
C SER A 1103 -4.09 43.41 -17.10
N THR A 1104 -4.06 42.19 -17.61
CA THR A 1104 -4.52 41.01 -16.86
C THR A 1104 -3.31 40.38 -16.14
N LEU A 1105 -3.51 39.97 -14.88
CA LEU A 1105 -2.52 39.21 -14.12
C LEU A 1105 -2.80 37.70 -14.23
N TYR A 1106 -1.87 36.94 -14.79
CA TYR A 1106 -1.93 35.48 -14.81
C TYR A 1106 -0.99 34.90 -13.76
N LEU A 1107 -1.53 34.07 -12.86
CA LEU A 1107 -0.78 33.34 -11.85
C LEU A 1107 -0.77 31.86 -12.24
N LEU A 1108 0.41 31.32 -12.56
CA LEU A 1108 0.56 29.94 -13.06
C LEU A 1108 1.45 29.13 -12.10
N GLU A 1109 0.98 27.98 -11.64
CA GLU A 1109 1.75 27.10 -10.76
C GLU A 1109 2.38 25.92 -11.51
N GLU A 1110 3.70 25.96 -11.75
CA GLU A 1110 4.47 24.89 -12.42
C GLU A 1110 3.86 24.42 -13.77
N PRO A 1111 3.66 25.32 -14.75
CA PRO A 1111 2.99 25.01 -16.01
C PRO A 1111 3.72 24.00 -16.91
N THR A 1112 4.94 23.58 -16.58
CA THR A 1112 5.70 22.57 -17.33
C THR A 1112 5.55 21.15 -16.82
N ILE A 1113 4.73 20.90 -15.79
CA ILE A 1113 4.43 19.55 -15.31
C ILE A 1113 3.93 18.70 -16.48
N GLY A 1114 4.48 17.50 -16.66
CA GLY A 1114 4.08 16.60 -17.74
C GLY A 1114 4.49 17.03 -19.15
N LEU A 1115 5.32 18.09 -19.28
CA LEU A 1115 5.72 18.60 -20.59
C LEU A 1115 7.09 18.06 -21.03
N HIS A 1116 7.12 17.57 -22.26
CA HIS A 1116 8.37 17.31 -22.94
C HIS A 1116 9.10 18.61 -23.28
N MET A 1117 10.43 18.56 -23.48
CA MET A 1117 11.26 19.73 -23.81
C MET A 1117 10.74 20.53 -25.02
N ALA A 1118 10.21 19.84 -26.03
CA ALA A 1118 9.59 20.46 -27.20
C ALA A 1118 8.25 21.15 -26.88
N ASP A 1119 7.48 20.61 -25.93
CA ASP A 1119 6.20 21.20 -25.49
C ASP A 1119 6.45 22.44 -24.62
N VAL A 1120 7.57 22.48 -23.87
CA VAL A 1120 8.01 23.67 -23.12
C VAL A 1120 8.28 24.84 -24.06
N ASP A 1121 8.86 24.62 -25.25
CA ASP A 1121 9.05 25.68 -26.26
C ASP A 1121 7.70 26.27 -26.74
N LEU A 1122 6.70 25.42 -26.97
CA LEU A 1122 5.35 25.87 -27.33
C LEU A 1122 4.72 26.70 -26.21
N LEU A 1123 4.85 26.26 -24.96
CA LEU A 1123 4.36 26.99 -23.80
C LEU A 1123 5.05 28.36 -23.68
N LEU A 1124 6.37 28.44 -23.82
CA LEU A 1124 7.11 29.71 -23.76
C LEU A 1124 6.63 30.70 -24.82
N LYS A 1125 6.34 30.24 -26.05
CA LYS A 1125 5.76 31.09 -27.10
C LYS A 1125 4.40 31.66 -26.71
N VAL A 1126 3.55 30.85 -26.07
CA VAL A 1126 2.24 31.31 -25.56
C VAL A 1126 2.42 32.34 -24.44
N LEU A 1127 3.29 32.07 -23.46
CA LEU A 1127 3.57 33.01 -22.36
C LEU A 1127 4.09 34.35 -22.88
N HIS A 1128 5.01 34.33 -23.86
CA HIS A 1128 5.52 35.55 -24.46
C HIS A 1128 4.48 36.33 -25.25
N ARG A 1129 3.61 35.65 -26.00
CA ARG A 1129 2.50 36.28 -26.72
C ARG A 1129 1.61 37.06 -25.75
N LEU A 1130 1.29 36.45 -24.61
CA LEU A 1130 0.45 37.08 -23.58
C LEU A 1130 1.11 38.32 -22.95
N VAL A 1131 2.42 38.26 -22.68
CA VAL A 1131 3.15 39.43 -22.17
C VAL A 1131 3.23 40.54 -23.24
N ASP A 1132 3.40 40.19 -24.52
CA ASP A 1132 3.43 41.16 -25.62
C ASP A 1132 2.08 41.86 -25.84
N GLU A 1133 0.97 41.20 -25.51
CA GLU A 1133 -0.37 41.80 -25.48
C GLU A 1133 -0.57 42.79 -24.32
N GLY A 1134 0.42 42.91 -23.42
CA GLY A 1134 0.42 43.83 -22.29
C GLY A 1134 0.00 43.22 -20.96
N ASN A 1135 -0.09 41.89 -20.88
CA ASN A 1135 -0.43 41.19 -19.64
C ASN A 1135 0.78 40.96 -18.76
N THR A 1136 0.53 40.73 -17.46
CA THR A 1136 1.55 40.37 -16.47
C THR A 1136 1.42 38.90 -16.15
N ILE A 1137 2.52 38.16 -16.14
CA ILE A 1137 2.52 36.73 -15.82
C ILE A 1137 3.47 36.50 -14.66
N VAL A 1138 2.98 35.87 -13.59
CA VAL A 1138 3.80 35.38 -12.48
C VAL A 1138 3.69 33.86 -12.47
N VAL A 1139 4.83 33.18 -12.54
CA VAL A 1139 4.90 31.73 -12.63
C VAL A 1139 5.71 31.18 -11.46
N ILE A 1140 5.22 30.17 -10.75
CA ILE A 1140 6.07 29.35 -9.87
C ILE A 1140 6.73 28.28 -10.72
N GLU A 1141 8.07 28.22 -10.73
CA GLU A 1141 8.78 27.25 -11.55
C GLU A 1141 10.12 26.75 -10.99
N HIS A 1142 10.41 25.52 -11.38
CA HIS A 1142 11.62 24.75 -11.20
C HIS A 1142 12.32 24.43 -12.54
N ASN A 1143 11.61 24.44 -13.68
CA ASN A 1143 12.20 24.21 -14.99
C ASN A 1143 13.17 25.33 -15.36
N LEU A 1144 14.43 24.96 -15.59
CA LEU A 1144 15.49 25.93 -15.86
C LEU A 1144 15.28 26.71 -17.16
N SER A 1145 14.57 26.16 -18.15
CA SER A 1145 14.28 26.85 -19.41
C SER A 1145 13.30 28.01 -19.19
N VAL A 1146 12.25 27.79 -18.38
CA VAL A 1146 11.28 28.84 -18.03
C VAL A 1146 11.91 29.89 -17.13
N ILE A 1147 12.70 29.46 -16.13
CA ILE A 1147 13.45 30.38 -15.26
C ILE A 1147 14.44 31.20 -16.09
N ALA A 1148 15.15 30.59 -17.04
CA ALA A 1148 16.09 31.27 -17.92
C ALA A 1148 15.40 32.23 -18.89
N GLU A 1149 14.11 32.10 -19.17
CA GLU A 1149 13.36 33.00 -20.05
C GLU A 1149 12.73 34.20 -19.30
N ALA A 1150 12.68 34.15 -17.97
CA ALA A 1150 12.08 35.19 -17.14
C ALA A 1150 12.68 36.59 -17.38
N ASP A 1151 11.83 37.62 -17.38
CA ASP A 1151 12.28 39.01 -17.34
C ASP A 1151 12.71 39.42 -15.91
N TYR A 1152 12.06 38.83 -14.89
CA TYR A 1152 12.35 39.07 -13.47
C TYR A 1152 12.16 37.79 -12.65
N ILE A 1153 13.08 37.51 -11.73
CA ILE A 1153 13.04 36.36 -10.83
C ILE A 1153 12.92 36.83 -9.38
N VAL A 1154 12.13 36.10 -8.59
CA VAL A 1154 12.13 36.12 -7.13
C VAL A 1154 12.55 34.73 -6.63
N ASP A 1155 13.74 34.63 -6.04
CA ASP A 1155 14.30 33.37 -5.52
C ASP A 1155 14.08 33.28 -4.00
N LEU A 1156 13.33 32.27 -3.55
CA LEU A 1156 12.99 32.01 -2.14
C LEU A 1156 13.84 30.89 -1.53
N GLY A 1157 14.21 31.04 -0.26
CA GLY A 1157 15.02 30.07 0.46
C GLY A 1157 15.62 30.65 1.75
N PRO A 1158 16.87 30.31 2.13
CA PRO A 1158 17.83 29.46 1.40
C PRO A 1158 17.56 27.96 1.53
N GLU A 1159 16.84 27.54 2.58
CA GLU A 1159 16.42 26.15 2.84
C GLU A 1159 14.89 26.02 2.89
N ALA A 1160 14.36 24.83 3.14
CA ALA A 1160 12.92 24.53 3.16
C ALA A 1160 12.34 24.61 4.59
N GLY A 1161 11.01 24.69 4.72
CA GLY A 1161 10.34 24.65 6.02
C GLY A 1161 10.72 25.84 6.90
N ALA A 1162 11.08 25.57 8.16
CA ALA A 1162 11.40 26.61 9.15
C ALA A 1162 12.62 27.48 8.77
N ASP A 1163 13.58 26.91 8.04
CA ASP A 1163 14.80 27.58 7.57
C ASP A 1163 14.60 28.30 6.21
N GLY A 1164 13.38 28.28 5.67
CA GLY A 1164 12.99 28.97 4.44
C GLY A 1164 12.25 30.29 4.67
N GLY A 1165 11.45 30.68 3.68
CA GLY A 1165 10.56 31.84 3.79
C GLY A 1165 11.24 33.20 3.72
N ARG A 1166 12.45 33.29 3.15
CA ARG A 1166 13.15 34.56 2.89
C ARG A 1166 13.44 34.73 1.40
N ILE A 1167 13.53 35.97 0.95
CA ILE A 1167 14.05 36.29 -0.38
C ILE A 1167 15.57 36.16 -0.34
N VAL A 1168 16.10 35.27 -1.18
CA VAL A 1168 17.54 35.03 -1.33
C VAL A 1168 18.13 35.96 -2.39
N ALA A 1169 17.40 36.15 -3.49
CA ALA A 1169 17.81 36.99 -4.61
C ALA A 1169 16.59 37.49 -5.39
N VAL A 1170 16.71 38.68 -5.99
CA VAL A 1170 15.76 39.21 -6.98
C VAL A 1170 16.50 39.86 -8.13
N GLY A 1171 15.93 39.83 -9.34
CA GLY A 1171 16.52 40.47 -10.51
C GLY A 1171 16.37 39.64 -11.79
N THR A 1172 17.11 40.00 -12.84
CA THR A 1172 17.16 39.20 -14.07
C THR A 1172 17.91 37.88 -13.84
N PRO A 1173 17.71 36.85 -14.68
CA PRO A 1173 18.49 35.59 -14.61
C PRO A 1173 20.00 35.80 -14.48
N GLU A 1174 20.58 36.77 -15.19
CA GLU A 1174 22.01 37.09 -15.16
C GLU A 1174 22.44 37.73 -13.83
N GLN A 1175 21.53 38.41 -13.12
CA GLN A 1175 21.76 38.94 -11.78
C GLN A 1175 21.67 37.83 -10.73
N ILE A 1176 20.67 36.93 -10.84
CA ILE A 1176 20.50 35.79 -9.93
C ILE A 1176 21.74 34.88 -9.93
N VAL A 1177 22.29 34.60 -11.11
CA VAL A 1177 23.47 33.71 -11.26
C VAL A 1177 24.72 34.23 -10.52
N LYS A 1178 24.82 35.53 -10.24
CA LYS A 1178 25.94 36.11 -9.48
C LYS A 1178 25.79 35.93 -7.97
N ASN A 1179 24.60 35.59 -7.49
CA ASN A 1179 24.32 35.40 -6.07
C ASN A 1179 24.87 34.04 -5.59
N LYS A 1180 25.65 34.04 -4.50
CA LYS A 1180 26.29 32.83 -3.93
C LYS A 1180 25.39 32.03 -2.98
N THR A 1181 24.37 32.66 -2.40
CA THR A 1181 23.44 31.99 -1.46
C THR A 1181 22.29 31.30 -2.19
N SER A 1182 21.93 31.76 -3.40
CA SER A 1182 20.92 31.15 -4.26
C SER A 1182 21.27 29.69 -4.59
N ARG A 1183 20.33 28.77 -4.30
CA ARG A 1183 20.43 27.36 -4.70
C ARG A 1183 20.14 27.15 -6.18
N THR A 1184 19.41 28.08 -6.80
CA THR A 1184 19.03 28.10 -8.22
C THR A 1184 20.20 28.55 -9.11
N ALA A 1185 21.01 29.51 -8.63
CA ALA A 1185 22.10 30.13 -9.39
C ALA A 1185 23.11 29.17 -10.07
N PRO A 1186 23.61 28.08 -9.43
CA PRO A 1186 24.56 27.18 -10.06
C PRO A 1186 23.99 26.43 -11.27
N PHE A 1187 22.71 26.08 -11.23
CA PHE A 1187 22.02 25.36 -12.31
C PHE A 1187 21.65 26.31 -13.45
N LEU A 1188 21.10 27.47 -13.11
CA LEU A 1188 20.78 28.52 -14.07
C LEU A 1188 22.03 29.00 -14.83
N ARG A 1189 23.20 29.06 -14.17
CA ARG A 1189 24.48 29.38 -14.81
C ARG A 1189 24.83 28.42 -15.94
N LYS A 1190 24.60 27.12 -15.75
CA LYS A 1190 24.91 26.10 -16.78
C LYS A 1190 24.06 26.31 -18.03
N VAL A 1191 22.78 26.66 -17.86
CA VAL A 1191 21.86 26.93 -18.96
C VAL A 1191 22.25 28.20 -19.71
N LEU A 1192 22.48 29.31 -19.00
CA LEU A 1192 22.88 30.58 -19.63
C LEU A 1192 24.26 30.50 -20.31
N ASN A 1193 25.24 29.79 -19.73
CA ASN A 1193 26.57 29.66 -20.33
C ASN A 1193 26.58 28.78 -21.59
N ARG A 1194 25.67 27.80 -21.70
CA ARG A 1194 25.50 27.01 -22.93
C ARG A 1194 25.04 27.90 -24.10
N SER A 1195 24.28 28.97 -23.83
CA SER A 1195 23.90 29.97 -24.83
C SER A 1195 25.07 30.86 -25.27
N ILE A 1196 26.04 31.14 -24.40
CA ILE A 1196 27.17 32.07 -24.68
C ILE A 1196 28.32 31.38 -25.45
N ALA A 1197 28.42 30.05 -25.36
CA ALA A 1197 29.46 29.26 -26.03
C ALA A 1197 29.15 28.94 -27.51
N ARG A 1198 27.96 29.30 -28.00
CA ARG A 1198 27.55 29.30 -29.41
C ARG A 1198 27.42 30.75 -29.88
#